data_AF-A0A271J673-F1
#
_entry.id   AF-A0A271J673-F1
#
_cell.length_a   1.000
_cell.length_b   1.000
_cell.length_c   1.000
_cell.angle_alpha   90.00
_cell.angle_beta   90.00
_cell.angle_gamma   90.00
#
_symmetry.space_group_name_H-M   'P 1'
#
loop_
_entity.id
_entity.type
_entity.pdbx_description
1 polymer ?
#
loop_
_entity_poly.entity_id
_entity_poly.type
_entity_poly.pdbx_seq_one_letter_code
_entity_poly.pdbx_strand_id
1 'polypeptide(L)'
;MGRLLLLTVMAAAIGGSVLTLGTRSTLLESSRRHAEGQSDVIAREIAEAGQSVALREMIRAGGGFADPTANLGDEMPYDGGRFKIDYSPGATDQEARIRITGIYGGAVHTIESSYRLDPMDAPGPLWLDVPYATASVAAQASISGAASSHPVNFDRRLHDELGLGEFLPLDELEASLGASIARAGTALAVPDAAAWSGDGGLLDDLNVDDAEGLYQVAIGAMTTGDVTLTGDRTEAGTVTWGSASDGTTITHVDGDLTITGTVRGHGALVVSGALNVEDNGPGSGDDGRLFWDGIVIVRDTTSLLPVRLDGRVEINGMLIVAHQAFPPGGHLDVTINRARDGMSAAQPWGDLSGQVSPWRGRRGPNPIYPFHQHTHAFDITPTATPRGDHVHFLTNGAAGVHETETTFRSFMNSLGAQPVYLEFANAAKHGYSRYHLDVGGEPGTDGRVTGTVQNGFGAFARADDPHRTQVFPANQLRTLDVDVASLRALRRAFDSDPACATLWPLCIGQSWDRGEALAVRVRRASDNARLYESSMYWHMRQDEEDKHEAEEAAWRAKIQAGEAFGTSLSIGKRVSITFDVDEIDELSGKLGFEGDRVVLVATTSAHHTAAETRAGKTVDDGGYDPNEHDPNEKVVMCHWKGLPFASEPKHNHDVKWKDVPKKLLDNHTLGSCPPGSGGSGGSGGSGGSGGSGGSGGSS
;
A
#
# COMPACT_ATOMS: atom_id res chain seq x y z
N MET A 1 -77.52 16.24 57.30
CA MET A 1 -76.24 16.57 56.64
C MET A 1 -75.17 15.47 56.75
N GLY A 2 -75.15 14.61 57.78
CA GLY A 2 -74.09 13.58 57.95
C GLY A 2 -74.05 12.44 56.91
N ARG A 3 -75.17 12.05 56.30
CA ARG A 3 -75.20 10.99 55.25
C ARG A 3 -74.56 11.43 53.94
N LEU A 4 -74.66 12.72 53.59
CA LEU A 4 -74.09 13.26 52.35
C LEU A 4 -72.56 13.33 52.47
N LEU A 5 -72.05 13.77 53.64
CA LEU A 5 -70.62 13.80 53.94
C LEU A 5 -69.99 12.41 53.90
N LEU A 6 -70.67 11.38 54.42
CA LEU A 6 -70.19 9.99 54.41
C LEU A 6 -70.07 9.44 52.97
N LEU A 7 -71.03 9.79 52.10
CA LEU A 7 -70.98 9.44 50.67
C LEU A 7 -69.84 10.16 49.95
N THR A 8 -69.57 11.43 50.28
CA THR A 8 -68.44 12.18 49.69
C THR A 8 -67.09 11.62 50.14
N VAL A 9 -66.96 11.23 51.42
CA VAL A 9 -65.72 10.61 51.95
C VAL A 9 -65.50 9.21 51.34
N MET A 10 -66.55 8.40 51.20
CA MET A 10 -66.43 7.10 50.49
C MET A 10 -66.09 7.28 49.01
N ALA A 11 -66.72 8.23 48.32
CA ALA A 11 -66.42 8.53 46.92
C ALA A 11 -64.97 9.02 46.75
N ALA A 12 -64.47 9.85 47.68
CA ALA A 12 -63.08 10.29 47.69
C ALA A 12 -62.09 9.15 48.01
N ALA A 13 -62.44 8.24 48.93
CA ALA A 13 -61.62 7.07 49.24
C ALA A 13 -61.56 6.05 48.08
N ILE A 14 -62.70 5.81 47.42
CA ILE A 14 -62.78 4.95 46.23
C ILE A 14 -62.04 5.62 45.05
N GLY A 15 -62.28 6.90 44.81
CA GLY A 15 -61.58 7.68 43.78
C GLY A 15 -60.06 7.71 44.00
N GLY A 16 -59.61 7.92 45.24
CA GLY A 16 -58.18 7.87 45.60
C GLY A 16 -57.58 6.48 45.43
N SER A 17 -58.31 5.42 45.78
CA SER A 17 -57.85 4.03 45.59
C SER A 17 -57.76 3.65 44.10
N VAL A 18 -58.75 4.04 43.29
CA VAL A 18 -58.73 3.82 41.83
C VAL A 18 -57.61 4.60 41.16
N LEU A 19 -57.38 5.86 41.56
CA LEU A 19 -56.26 6.66 41.07
C LEU A 19 -54.91 6.06 41.47
N THR A 20 -54.76 5.58 42.71
CA THR A 20 -53.51 4.96 43.19
C THR A 20 -53.24 3.62 42.51
N LEU A 21 -54.28 2.83 42.23
CA LEU A 21 -54.15 1.59 41.46
C LEU A 21 -53.84 1.89 39.99
N GLY A 22 -54.44 2.93 39.41
CA GLY A 22 -54.16 3.39 38.04
C GLY A 22 -52.75 3.95 37.87
N THR A 23 -52.23 4.71 38.85
CA THR A 23 -50.85 5.19 38.81
C THR A 23 -49.85 4.06 38.99
N ARG A 24 -50.13 3.10 39.89
CA ARG A 24 -49.30 1.91 40.08
C ARG A 24 -49.28 1.03 38.83
N SER A 25 -50.41 0.81 38.17
CA SER A 25 -50.45 0.06 36.90
C SER A 25 -49.69 0.78 35.79
N THR A 26 -49.85 2.11 35.68
CA THR A 26 -49.13 2.92 34.68
C THR A 26 -47.61 2.92 34.93
N LEU A 27 -47.17 3.00 36.20
CA LEU A 27 -45.76 2.92 36.56
C LEU A 27 -45.16 1.53 36.29
N LEU A 28 -45.90 0.46 36.59
CA LEU A 28 -45.47 -0.90 36.29
C LEU A 28 -45.38 -1.15 34.78
N GLU A 29 -46.35 -0.65 34.02
CA GLU A 29 -46.34 -0.71 32.55
C GLU A 29 -45.20 0.11 31.94
N SER A 30 -44.96 1.32 32.45
CA SER A 30 -43.84 2.17 32.01
C SER A 30 -42.49 1.54 32.34
N SER A 31 -42.33 0.98 33.54
CA SER A 31 -41.10 0.29 33.94
C SER A 31 -40.87 -0.98 33.10
N ARG A 32 -41.95 -1.69 32.79
CA ARG A 32 -41.90 -2.88 31.93
C ARG A 32 -41.47 -2.51 30.50
N ARG A 33 -42.10 -1.50 29.89
CA ARG A 33 -41.72 -1.03 28.55
C ARG A 33 -40.30 -0.50 28.49
N HIS A 34 -39.84 0.14 29.56
CA HIS A 34 -38.46 0.61 29.65
C HIS A 34 -37.47 -0.57 29.72
N ALA A 35 -37.75 -1.59 30.54
CA ALA A 35 -36.94 -2.79 30.61
C ALA A 35 -36.94 -3.59 29.30
N GLU A 36 -38.08 -3.63 28.59
CA GLU A 36 -38.21 -4.25 27.27
C GLU A 36 -37.37 -3.50 26.23
N GLY A 37 -37.50 -2.17 26.17
CA GLY A 37 -36.70 -1.34 25.26
C GLY A 37 -35.20 -1.42 25.55
N GLN A 38 -34.79 -1.52 26.82
CA GLN A 38 -33.39 -1.79 27.18
C GLN A 38 -32.93 -3.17 26.70
N SER A 39 -33.79 -4.19 26.84
CA SER A 39 -33.44 -5.54 26.39
C SER A 39 -33.26 -5.61 24.87
N ASP A 40 -34.09 -4.89 24.12
CA ASP A 40 -34.01 -4.82 22.66
C ASP A 40 -32.69 -4.18 22.19
N VAL A 41 -32.27 -3.08 22.82
CA VAL A 41 -30.98 -2.41 22.53
C VAL A 41 -29.81 -3.32 22.87
N ILE A 42 -29.81 -3.92 24.07
CA ILE A 42 -28.71 -4.80 24.50
C ILE A 42 -28.61 -6.03 23.61
N ALA A 43 -29.73 -6.64 23.19
CA ALA A 43 -29.70 -7.79 22.27
C ALA A 43 -29.00 -7.45 20.94
N ARG A 44 -29.18 -6.21 20.43
CA ARG A 44 -28.48 -5.72 19.24
C ARG A 44 -26.99 -5.51 19.49
N GLU A 45 -26.62 -4.86 20.59
CA GLU A 45 -25.21 -4.66 20.95
C GLU A 45 -24.47 -5.99 21.12
N ILE A 46 -25.10 -6.98 21.75
CA ILE A 46 -24.56 -8.34 21.86
C ILE A 46 -24.35 -8.98 20.48
N ALA A 47 -25.31 -8.83 19.56
CA ALA A 47 -25.16 -9.38 18.21
C ALA A 47 -24.03 -8.69 17.42
N GLU A 48 -23.91 -7.36 17.50
CA GLU A 48 -22.83 -6.59 16.84
C GLU A 48 -21.45 -6.94 17.42
N ALA A 49 -21.37 -7.13 18.75
CA ALA A 49 -20.15 -7.60 19.41
C ALA A 49 -19.82 -9.05 19.01
N GLY A 50 -20.83 -9.94 18.98
CA GLY A 50 -20.68 -11.32 18.55
C GLY A 50 -20.20 -11.43 17.10
N GLN A 51 -20.70 -10.55 16.20
CA GLN A 51 -20.23 -10.44 14.82
C GLN A 51 -18.75 -10.09 14.74
N SER A 52 -18.30 -9.13 15.54
CA SER A 52 -16.89 -8.72 15.55
C SER A 52 -15.97 -9.84 16.06
N VAL A 53 -16.42 -10.57 17.09
CA VAL A 53 -15.66 -11.70 17.66
C VAL A 53 -15.62 -12.88 16.69
N ALA A 54 -16.76 -13.23 16.08
CA ALA A 54 -16.84 -14.33 15.12
C ALA A 54 -16.02 -14.03 13.86
N LEU A 55 -16.11 -12.80 13.32
CA LEU A 55 -15.30 -12.38 12.17
C LEU A 55 -13.80 -12.50 12.45
N ARG A 56 -13.35 -12.09 13.65
CA ARG A 56 -11.93 -12.20 14.04
C ARG A 56 -11.43 -13.65 14.08
N GLU A 57 -12.24 -14.58 14.57
CA GLU A 57 -11.86 -16.00 14.56
C GLU A 57 -11.97 -16.61 13.16
N MET A 58 -12.91 -16.14 12.35
CA MET A 58 -13.11 -16.60 10.98
C MET A 58 -11.91 -16.25 10.07
N ILE A 59 -11.25 -15.10 10.29
CA ILE A 59 -10.08 -14.65 9.50
C ILE A 59 -8.74 -15.11 10.08
N ARG A 60 -8.74 -15.98 11.10
CA ARG A 60 -7.53 -16.35 11.84
C ARG A 60 -6.68 -17.42 11.18
N ALA A 61 -7.28 -18.23 10.29
CA ALA A 61 -6.52 -19.17 9.47
C ALA A 61 -6.08 -18.41 8.21
N GLY A 62 -4.78 -18.42 7.89
CA GLY A 62 -4.30 -17.99 6.58
C GLY A 62 -4.99 -18.80 5.47
N GLY A 63 -5.20 -18.17 4.32
CA GLY A 63 -5.62 -18.85 3.09
C GLY A 63 -7.09 -19.16 2.94
N GLY A 64 -7.94 -18.81 3.92
CA GLY A 64 -9.39 -19.01 3.83
C GLY A 64 -10.15 -18.74 5.12
N PHE A 65 -11.48 -18.78 5.04
CA PHE A 65 -12.31 -18.61 6.23
C PHE A 65 -12.35 -19.87 7.10
N ALA A 66 -11.90 -19.74 8.35
CA ALA A 66 -12.04 -20.77 9.38
C ALA A 66 -13.43 -20.76 9.99
N ASP A 67 -13.91 -21.93 10.44
CA ASP A 67 -15.15 -22.00 11.23
C ASP A 67 -14.93 -21.41 12.64
N PRO A 68 -15.54 -20.25 12.98
CA PRO A 68 -15.38 -19.62 14.28
C PRO A 68 -15.93 -20.48 15.43
N THR A 69 -16.87 -21.39 15.16
CA THR A 69 -17.48 -22.26 16.19
C THR A 69 -16.50 -23.30 16.71
N ALA A 70 -15.45 -23.64 15.95
CA ALA A 70 -14.43 -24.58 16.38
C ALA A 70 -13.69 -24.13 17.66
N ASN A 71 -13.47 -22.80 17.79
CA ASN A 71 -12.79 -22.21 18.95
C ASN A 71 -13.77 -21.60 19.95
N LEU A 72 -14.84 -20.97 19.48
CA LEU A 72 -15.78 -20.23 20.33
C LEU A 72 -16.95 -21.08 20.82
N GLY A 73 -17.24 -22.19 20.13
CA GLY A 73 -18.51 -22.90 20.25
C GLY A 73 -19.67 -22.16 19.58
N ASP A 74 -20.82 -22.82 19.51
CA ASP A 74 -22.02 -22.29 18.83
C ASP A 74 -22.73 -21.19 19.64
N GLU A 75 -22.40 -21.03 20.94
CA GLU A 75 -23.06 -20.08 21.83
C GLU A 75 -22.11 -19.61 22.94
N MET A 76 -22.01 -18.28 23.13
CA MET A 76 -21.16 -17.67 24.15
C MET A 76 -21.92 -16.66 25.02
N PRO A 77 -21.68 -16.63 26.34
CA PRO A 77 -22.22 -15.61 27.22
C PRO A 77 -21.55 -14.25 26.96
N TYR A 78 -22.33 -13.15 26.99
CA TYR A 78 -21.83 -11.79 26.82
C TYR A 78 -22.72 -10.79 27.57
N ASP A 79 -22.12 -10.02 28.48
CA ASP A 79 -22.76 -8.96 29.31
C ASP A 79 -24.17 -9.29 29.85
N GLY A 80 -24.32 -10.44 30.50
CA GLY A 80 -25.60 -10.87 31.09
C GLY A 80 -26.62 -11.43 30.09
N GLY A 81 -26.32 -11.39 28.79
CA GLY A 81 -26.99 -12.13 27.73
C GLY A 81 -26.06 -13.17 27.11
N ARG A 82 -26.32 -13.52 25.85
CA ARG A 82 -25.50 -14.44 25.06
C ARG A 82 -25.67 -14.18 23.57
N PHE A 83 -24.70 -14.56 22.76
CA PHE A 83 -24.88 -14.67 21.32
C PHE A 83 -24.64 -16.09 20.84
N LYS A 84 -25.36 -16.45 19.77
CA LYS A 84 -25.16 -17.69 19.02
C LYS A 84 -24.48 -17.40 17.71
N ILE A 85 -23.67 -18.36 17.26
CA ILE A 85 -22.93 -18.30 16.01
C ILE A 85 -23.39 -19.46 15.13
N ASP A 86 -23.94 -19.16 13.96
CA ASP A 86 -24.11 -20.14 12.90
C ASP A 86 -23.14 -19.79 11.77
N TYR A 87 -22.18 -20.68 11.49
CA TYR A 87 -21.25 -20.56 10.38
C TYR A 87 -21.73 -21.40 9.20
N SER A 88 -21.54 -20.90 7.98
CA SER A 88 -21.79 -21.64 6.76
C SER A 88 -20.71 -21.30 5.74
N PRO A 89 -19.83 -22.25 5.38
CA PRO A 89 -18.86 -22.01 4.32
C PRO A 89 -19.58 -21.83 2.98
N GLY A 90 -19.01 -21.02 2.10
CA GLY A 90 -19.49 -20.83 0.75
C GLY A 90 -19.20 -22.02 -0.16
N ALA A 91 -19.43 -21.84 -1.46
CA ALA A 91 -19.09 -22.87 -2.45
C ALA A 91 -17.58 -23.05 -2.61
N THR A 92 -16.82 -22.02 -2.27
CA THR A 92 -15.36 -22.00 -2.16
C THR A 92 -14.95 -21.70 -0.72
N ASP A 93 -13.72 -22.04 -0.36
CA ASP A 93 -13.04 -21.64 0.88
C ASP A 93 -12.84 -20.12 1.02
N GLN A 94 -12.95 -19.39 -0.10
CA GLN A 94 -12.90 -17.94 -0.17
C GLN A 94 -14.25 -17.25 0.12
N GLU A 95 -15.33 -17.98 0.32
CA GLU A 95 -16.62 -17.40 0.68
C GLU A 95 -17.10 -17.95 2.01
N ALA A 96 -17.67 -17.10 2.86
CA ALA A 96 -18.24 -17.54 4.12
C ALA A 96 -19.45 -16.70 4.50
N ARG A 97 -20.35 -17.33 5.24
CA ARG A 97 -21.49 -16.67 5.84
C ARG A 97 -21.48 -16.94 7.34
N ILE A 98 -21.66 -15.88 8.11
CA ILE A 98 -21.89 -15.97 9.55
C ILE A 98 -23.23 -15.33 9.89
N ARG A 99 -24.00 -16.04 10.71
CA ARG A 99 -25.21 -15.53 11.34
C ARG A 99 -24.97 -15.47 12.84
N ILE A 100 -25.13 -14.28 13.40
CA ILE A 100 -24.98 -14.02 14.83
C ILE A 100 -26.31 -13.63 15.42
N THR A 101 -26.72 -14.34 16.45
CA THR A 101 -27.99 -14.08 17.15
C THR A 101 -27.73 -13.67 18.59
N GLY A 102 -27.86 -12.37 18.89
CA GLY A 102 -27.79 -11.82 20.24
C GLY A 102 -29.11 -11.94 20.99
N ILE A 103 -29.05 -12.42 22.24
CA ILE A 103 -30.23 -12.73 23.07
C ILE A 103 -30.05 -12.06 24.44
N TYR A 104 -30.99 -11.18 24.81
CA TYR A 104 -31.03 -10.54 26.13
C TYR A 104 -32.46 -10.26 26.58
N GLY A 105 -32.80 -10.59 27.83
CA GLY A 105 -34.11 -10.24 28.40
C GLY A 105 -35.34 -10.75 27.64
N GLY A 106 -35.18 -11.75 26.76
CA GLY A 106 -36.21 -12.27 25.84
C GLY A 106 -36.27 -11.58 24.47
N ALA A 107 -35.53 -10.50 24.27
CA ALA A 107 -35.30 -9.90 22.96
C ALA A 107 -34.24 -10.69 22.18
N VAL A 108 -34.38 -10.71 20.87
CA VAL A 108 -33.49 -11.43 19.94
C VAL A 108 -33.15 -10.51 18.78
N HIS A 109 -31.86 -10.34 18.50
CA HIS A 109 -31.39 -9.66 17.30
C HIS A 109 -30.47 -10.58 16.52
N THR A 110 -30.72 -10.73 15.23
CA THR A 110 -29.93 -11.59 14.34
C THR A 110 -29.30 -10.72 13.27
N ILE A 111 -28.00 -10.90 13.05
CA ILE A 111 -27.23 -10.31 11.95
C ILE A 111 -26.71 -11.47 11.11
N GLU A 112 -26.97 -11.45 9.81
CA GLU A 112 -26.41 -12.42 8.87
C GLU A 112 -25.54 -11.67 7.88
N SER A 113 -24.26 -12.00 7.81
CA SER A 113 -23.32 -11.37 6.90
C SER A 113 -22.63 -12.44 6.05
N SER A 114 -22.46 -12.12 4.77
CA SER A 114 -21.68 -12.92 3.82
C SER A 114 -20.41 -12.15 3.44
N TYR A 115 -19.30 -12.86 3.46
CA TYR A 115 -17.96 -12.35 3.19
C TYR A 115 -17.34 -13.11 2.05
N ARG A 116 -16.46 -12.43 1.31
CA ARG A 116 -15.60 -13.01 0.30
C ARG A 116 -14.17 -12.58 0.57
N LEU A 117 -13.25 -13.53 0.55
CA LEU A 117 -11.82 -13.30 0.55
C LEU A 117 -11.42 -12.92 -0.87
N ASP A 118 -10.77 -11.77 -1.00
CA ASP A 118 -10.10 -11.33 -2.22
C ASP A 118 -8.61 -11.54 -1.95
N PRO A 119 -8.02 -12.65 -2.43
CA PRO A 119 -6.64 -12.98 -2.13
C PRO A 119 -5.71 -11.96 -2.79
N MET A 120 -4.57 -11.71 -2.15
CA MET A 120 -3.53 -10.83 -2.68
C MET A 120 -3.16 -11.24 -4.11
N ASP A 121 -3.27 -10.31 -5.06
CA ASP A 121 -2.78 -10.50 -6.42
C ASP A 121 -1.27 -10.28 -6.45
N ALA A 122 -0.56 -11.26 -6.98
CA ALA A 122 0.89 -11.21 -7.12
C ALA A 122 1.31 -11.97 -8.37
N PRO A 123 2.46 -11.62 -8.96
CA PRO A 123 3.10 -12.45 -9.98
C PRO A 123 3.23 -13.88 -9.44
N GLY A 124 3.12 -14.88 -10.32
CA GLY A 124 3.08 -16.27 -9.88
C GLY A 124 4.39 -16.78 -9.26
N PRO A 125 4.61 -18.10 -9.18
CA PRO A 125 5.71 -18.69 -8.40
C PRO A 125 7.11 -18.20 -8.83
N LEU A 126 7.26 -17.72 -10.07
CA LEU A 126 8.50 -17.14 -10.58
C LEU A 126 8.18 -15.85 -11.34
N TRP A 127 8.80 -14.75 -10.92
CA TRP A 127 8.74 -13.45 -11.58
C TRP A 127 10.13 -13.06 -12.10
N LEU A 128 10.22 -12.88 -13.42
CA LEU A 128 11.44 -12.45 -14.11
C LEU A 128 11.26 -10.99 -14.57
N ASP A 129 11.83 -10.05 -13.82
CA ASP A 129 11.95 -8.65 -14.21
C ASP A 129 13.38 -8.38 -14.67
N VAL A 130 13.63 -8.82 -15.90
CA VAL A 130 14.96 -8.89 -16.50
C VAL A 130 14.87 -8.51 -17.97
N PRO A 131 15.92 -7.91 -18.54
CA PRO A 131 15.88 -7.44 -19.92
C PRO A 131 15.89 -8.60 -20.92
N TYR A 132 16.48 -9.73 -20.54
CA TYR A 132 16.51 -10.97 -21.32
C TYR A 132 16.68 -12.15 -20.39
N ALA A 133 16.11 -13.31 -20.74
CA ALA A 133 16.23 -14.52 -19.94
C ALA A 133 16.52 -15.73 -20.81
N THR A 134 17.46 -16.56 -20.36
CA THR A 134 17.61 -17.94 -20.83
C THR A 134 17.28 -18.90 -19.70
N ALA A 135 16.67 -20.04 -20.02
CA ALA A 135 16.38 -21.05 -19.02
C ALA A 135 16.73 -22.46 -19.49
N SER A 136 17.30 -23.25 -18.58
CA SER A 136 17.45 -24.69 -18.69
C SER A 136 16.74 -25.34 -17.50
N VAL A 137 15.59 -25.95 -17.78
CA VAL A 137 14.73 -26.56 -16.75
C VAL A 137 14.72 -28.07 -16.94
N ALA A 138 15.00 -28.80 -15.88
CA ALA A 138 14.90 -30.25 -15.85
C ALA A 138 13.43 -30.70 -15.85
N ALA A 139 13.11 -31.78 -16.55
CA ALA A 139 11.75 -32.32 -16.64
C ALA A 139 11.16 -32.87 -15.33
N GLN A 140 11.98 -32.97 -14.28
CA GLN A 140 11.57 -33.40 -12.94
C GLN A 140 11.39 -32.22 -11.97
N ALA A 141 11.75 -31.01 -12.39
CA ALA A 141 11.46 -29.82 -11.60
C ALA A 141 9.95 -29.61 -11.50
N SER A 142 9.51 -28.93 -10.45
CA SER A 142 8.13 -28.50 -10.27
C SER A 142 8.11 -26.99 -10.06
N ILE A 143 7.37 -26.28 -10.90
CA ILE A 143 7.00 -24.88 -10.65
C ILE A 143 5.49 -24.86 -10.72
N SER A 144 4.81 -24.53 -9.63
CA SER A 144 3.35 -24.64 -9.55
C SER A 144 2.74 -23.47 -8.82
N GLY A 145 1.62 -22.97 -9.36
CA GLY A 145 0.65 -22.17 -8.61
C GLY A 145 -0.41 -23.05 -7.98
N ALA A 146 -0.97 -22.66 -6.83
CA ALA A 146 -2.10 -23.37 -6.19
C ALA A 146 -3.31 -23.56 -7.14
N ALA A 147 -3.41 -22.73 -8.19
CA ALA A 147 -4.31 -22.90 -9.32
C ALA A 147 -3.60 -22.63 -10.66
N SER A 148 -4.21 -23.04 -11.78
CA SER A 148 -3.74 -22.74 -13.15
C SER A 148 -3.76 -21.25 -13.51
N SER A 149 -4.03 -20.36 -12.55
CA SER A 149 -4.10 -18.91 -12.67
C SER A 149 -2.79 -18.17 -12.37
N HIS A 150 -1.78 -18.83 -11.80
CA HIS A 150 -0.48 -18.21 -11.46
C HIS A 150 0.65 -18.81 -12.32
N PRO A 151 0.80 -18.39 -13.58
CA PRO A 151 1.90 -18.82 -14.44
C PRO A 151 3.24 -18.23 -13.96
N VAL A 152 4.35 -18.68 -14.55
CA VAL A 152 5.61 -17.93 -14.49
C VAL A 152 5.43 -16.63 -15.27
N ASN A 153 5.81 -15.50 -14.70
CA ASN A 153 5.68 -14.20 -15.35
C ASN A 153 7.03 -13.65 -15.79
N PHE A 154 7.11 -13.23 -17.05
CA PHE A 154 8.21 -12.40 -17.56
C PHE A 154 7.73 -10.97 -17.75
N ASP A 155 8.34 -10.03 -17.05
CA ASP A 155 8.06 -8.61 -17.19
C ASP A 155 8.80 -8.04 -18.39
N ARG A 156 8.05 -7.84 -19.47
CA ARG A 156 8.57 -7.29 -20.72
C ARG A 156 8.90 -5.80 -20.65
N ARG A 157 8.49 -5.07 -19.61
CA ARG A 157 8.67 -3.61 -19.56
C ARG A 157 10.14 -3.22 -19.66
N LEU A 158 11.02 -3.93 -18.97
CA LEU A 158 12.46 -3.66 -19.05
C LEU A 158 13.04 -4.01 -20.43
N HIS A 159 12.57 -5.08 -21.07
CA HIS A 159 12.94 -5.43 -22.45
C HIS A 159 12.52 -4.35 -23.45
N ASP A 160 11.27 -3.86 -23.32
CA ASP A 160 10.70 -2.80 -24.16
C ASP A 160 11.40 -1.45 -23.91
N GLU A 161 11.66 -1.09 -22.66
CA GLU A 161 12.36 0.15 -22.24
C GLU A 161 13.77 0.24 -22.83
N LEU A 162 14.47 -0.90 -22.92
CA LEU A 162 15.80 -0.99 -23.51
C LEU A 162 15.79 -1.16 -25.04
N GLY A 163 14.61 -1.21 -25.68
CA GLY A 163 14.48 -1.33 -27.13
C GLY A 163 15.06 -2.64 -27.70
N LEU A 164 15.04 -3.73 -26.93
CA LEU A 164 15.74 -4.97 -27.30
C LEU A 164 15.03 -5.78 -28.40
N GLY A 165 13.78 -5.45 -28.72
CA GLY A 165 12.97 -6.21 -29.69
C GLY A 165 13.56 -6.33 -31.10
N GLU A 166 14.43 -5.41 -31.52
CA GLU A 166 15.11 -5.51 -32.83
C GLU A 166 16.20 -6.59 -32.88
N PHE A 167 16.76 -6.97 -31.73
CA PHE A 167 17.91 -7.87 -31.64
C PHE A 167 17.59 -9.18 -30.91
N LEU A 168 16.63 -9.13 -29.99
CA LEU A 168 16.15 -10.23 -29.20
C LEU A 168 14.62 -10.21 -29.26
N PRO A 169 14.01 -10.72 -30.35
CA PRO A 169 12.57 -10.70 -30.52
C PRO A 169 11.85 -11.36 -29.35
N LEU A 170 10.82 -10.70 -28.82
CA LEU A 170 10.12 -11.16 -27.62
C LEU A 170 9.40 -12.50 -27.87
N ASP A 171 8.95 -12.76 -29.10
CA ASP A 171 8.33 -14.02 -29.50
C ASP A 171 9.32 -15.20 -29.50
N GLU A 172 10.58 -14.97 -29.90
CA GLU A 172 11.64 -15.98 -29.80
C GLU A 172 12.01 -16.27 -28.33
N LEU A 173 12.05 -15.22 -27.49
CA LEU A 173 12.23 -15.37 -26.05
C LEU A 173 11.07 -16.16 -25.44
N GLU A 174 9.83 -15.75 -25.69
CA GLU A 174 8.63 -16.41 -25.17
C GLU A 174 8.57 -17.88 -25.58
N ALA A 175 8.87 -18.19 -26.84
CA ALA A 175 8.91 -19.56 -27.34
C ALA A 175 10.01 -20.41 -26.65
N SER A 176 11.23 -19.88 -26.54
CA SER A 176 12.36 -20.62 -25.97
C SER A 176 12.26 -20.77 -24.45
N LEU A 177 11.98 -19.68 -23.73
CA LEU A 177 11.77 -19.67 -22.30
C LEU A 177 10.53 -20.49 -21.93
N GLY A 178 9.42 -20.29 -22.64
CA GLY A 178 8.18 -21.04 -22.43
C GLY A 178 8.36 -22.54 -22.64
N ALA A 179 9.11 -22.97 -23.65
CA ALA A 179 9.42 -24.38 -23.87
C ALA A 179 10.29 -24.99 -22.75
N SER A 180 11.20 -24.21 -22.16
CA SER A 180 11.95 -24.63 -20.98
C SER A 180 11.05 -24.72 -19.75
N ILE A 181 10.29 -23.67 -19.43
CA ILE A 181 9.38 -23.63 -18.26
C ILE A 181 8.30 -24.72 -18.31
N ALA A 182 7.77 -25.03 -19.49
CA ALA A 182 6.79 -26.11 -19.70
C ALA A 182 7.28 -27.48 -19.21
N ARG A 183 8.60 -27.70 -19.12
CA ARG A 183 9.17 -28.94 -18.58
C ARG A 183 8.92 -29.11 -17.08
N ALA A 184 8.72 -28.02 -16.35
CA ALA A 184 8.35 -28.04 -14.93
C ALA A 184 6.84 -28.13 -14.70
N GLY A 185 6.03 -28.32 -15.76
CA GLY A 185 4.58 -28.50 -15.65
C GLY A 185 3.75 -27.23 -15.56
N THR A 186 4.33 -26.06 -15.87
CA THR A 186 3.63 -24.76 -15.84
C THR A 186 3.81 -23.96 -17.14
N ALA A 187 3.02 -22.90 -17.31
CA ALA A 187 3.09 -22.00 -18.45
C ALA A 187 3.93 -20.76 -18.13
N LEU A 188 4.50 -20.17 -19.18
CA LEU A 188 5.03 -18.81 -19.16
C LEU A 188 3.91 -17.85 -19.59
N ALA A 189 3.76 -16.73 -18.90
CA ALA A 189 2.99 -15.58 -19.31
C ALA A 189 3.92 -14.38 -19.51
N VAL A 190 3.66 -13.64 -20.58
CA VAL A 190 4.35 -12.38 -20.90
C VAL A 190 3.30 -11.27 -21.00
N PRO A 191 2.79 -10.76 -19.87
CA PRO A 191 1.73 -9.75 -19.87
C PRO A 191 2.18 -8.45 -20.54
N ASP A 192 1.24 -7.75 -21.18
CA ASP A 192 1.50 -6.40 -21.68
C ASP A 192 1.83 -5.43 -20.54
N ALA A 193 2.58 -4.37 -20.85
CA ALA A 193 3.05 -3.38 -19.85
C ALA A 193 1.93 -2.82 -18.96
N ALA A 194 0.71 -2.65 -19.50
CA ALA A 194 -0.44 -2.13 -18.76
C ALA A 194 -1.04 -3.12 -17.75
N ALA A 195 -0.72 -4.41 -17.84
CA ALA A 195 -1.21 -5.43 -16.90
C ALA A 195 -0.42 -5.47 -15.58
N TRP A 196 0.76 -4.84 -15.54
CA TRP A 196 1.63 -4.86 -14.38
C TRP A 196 1.26 -3.83 -13.32
N SER A 197 0.86 -2.62 -13.74
CA SER A 197 0.71 -1.46 -12.85
C SER A 197 -0.66 -0.79 -12.97
N GLY A 198 -1.15 -0.23 -11.86
CA GLY A 198 -2.44 0.46 -11.75
C GLY A 198 -3.48 -0.38 -11.00
N ASP A 199 -4.62 0.24 -10.66
CA ASP A 199 -5.69 -0.41 -9.89
C ASP A 199 -6.09 -1.77 -10.53
N GLY A 200 -5.87 -2.86 -9.80
CA GLY A 200 -6.12 -4.23 -10.25
C GLY A 200 -5.07 -4.82 -11.22
N GLY A 201 -3.87 -4.25 -11.28
CA GLY A 201 -2.71 -4.84 -11.95
C GLY A 201 -1.97 -5.82 -11.06
N LEU A 202 -1.10 -6.65 -11.65
CA LEU A 202 -0.38 -7.74 -10.96
C LEU A 202 0.50 -7.30 -9.78
N LEU A 203 0.85 -6.02 -9.68
CA LEU A 203 1.71 -5.48 -8.62
C LEU A 203 0.97 -4.54 -7.67
N ASP A 204 -0.33 -4.35 -7.85
CA ASP A 204 -1.14 -3.40 -7.09
C ASP A 204 -1.08 -3.74 -5.59
N ASP A 205 -1.36 -5.00 -5.25
CA ASP A 205 -1.35 -5.47 -3.87
C ASP A 205 0.06 -5.58 -3.28
N LEU A 206 1.10 -5.72 -4.12
CA LEU A 206 2.49 -5.65 -3.66
C LEU A 206 2.95 -4.21 -3.37
N ASN A 207 2.16 -3.20 -3.77
CA ASN A 207 2.46 -1.77 -3.59
C ASN A 207 3.85 -1.39 -4.14
N VAL A 208 4.22 -1.98 -5.28
CA VAL A 208 5.49 -1.73 -5.99
C VAL A 208 5.23 -1.58 -7.48
N ASP A 209 6.15 -0.93 -8.19
CA ASP A 209 6.02 -0.75 -9.64
C ASP A 209 6.74 -1.82 -10.45
N ASP A 210 7.77 -2.43 -9.89
CA ASP A 210 8.64 -3.42 -10.54
C ASP A 210 9.40 -4.24 -9.46
N ALA A 211 10.21 -5.21 -9.87
CA ALA A 211 10.88 -6.10 -8.94
C ALA A 211 12.05 -5.40 -8.22
N GLU A 212 12.65 -4.38 -8.84
CA GLU A 212 13.61 -3.52 -8.15
C GLU A 212 12.93 -2.76 -7.01
N GLY A 213 11.69 -2.30 -7.19
CA GLY A 213 10.89 -1.71 -6.14
C GLY A 213 10.70 -2.66 -4.96
N LEU A 214 10.34 -3.91 -5.23
CA LEU A 214 10.22 -4.95 -4.20
C LEU A 214 11.54 -5.22 -3.47
N TYR A 215 12.65 -5.31 -4.20
CA TYR A 215 14.00 -5.40 -3.61
C TYR A 215 14.28 -4.23 -2.66
N GLN A 216 13.99 -3.01 -3.08
CA GLN A 216 14.25 -1.80 -2.30
C GLN A 216 13.36 -1.70 -1.06
N VAL A 217 12.10 -2.12 -1.18
CA VAL A 217 11.18 -2.26 -0.04
C VAL A 217 11.72 -3.29 0.95
N ALA A 218 12.13 -4.48 0.49
CA ALA A 218 12.65 -5.53 1.36
C ALA A 218 13.89 -5.08 2.15
N ILE A 219 14.90 -4.51 1.49
CA ILE A 219 16.08 -4.02 2.20
C ILE A 219 15.75 -2.80 3.09
N GLY A 220 14.83 -1.93 2.66
CA GLY A 220 14.38 -0.79 3.45
C GLY A 220 13.60 -1.16 4.71
N ALA A 221 12.93 -2.31 4.69
CA ALA A 221 12.15 -2.85 5.81
C ALA A 221 13.00 -3.62 6.85
N MET A 222 14.31 -3.76 6.62
CA MET A 222 15.19 -4.44 7.56
C MET A 222 15.29 -3.69 8.90
N THR A 223 15.31 -4.46 9.98
CA THR A 223 15.34 -4.02 11.37
C THR A 223 16.46 -4.75 12.14
N THR A 224 16.66 -4.44 13.43
CA THR A 224 17.70 -5.07 14.26
C THR A 224 17.55 -6.59 14.41
N GLY A 225 16.37 -7.16 14.13
CA GLY A 225 16.13 -8.60 14.14
C GLY A 225 16.50 -9.33 12.84
N ASP A 226 16.84 -8.57 11.79
CA ASP A 226 17.11 -9.08 10.46
C ASP A 226 18.60 -9.40 10.26
N VAL A 227 18.90 -10.22 9.26
CA VAL A 227 20.25 -10.74 9.02
C VAL A 227 20.86 -10.05 7.80
N THR A 228 22.03 -9.45 7.95
CA THR A 228 22.84 -8.94 6.83
C THR A 228 24.18 -9.66 6.77
N LEU A 229 24.48 -10.26 5.62
CA LEU A 229 25.73 -10.94 5.30
C LEU A 229 26.42 -10.19 4.16
N THR A 230 27.53 -9.50 4.46
CA THR A 230 28.23 -8.69 3.46
C THR A 230 29.29 -9.48 2.71
N GLY A 231 29.34 -9.30 1.38
CA GLY A 231 30.26 -9.94 0.46
C GLY A 231 29.84 -11.35 0.04
N ASP A 232 30.58 -11.91 -0.91
CA ASP A 232 30.33 -13.27 -1.42
C ASP A 232 30.33 -14.30 -0.28
N ARG A 233 29.31 -15.14 -0.29
CA ARG A 233 29.01 -16.08 0.77
C ARG A 233 28.91 -17.50 0.24
N THR A 234 29.59 -18.42 0.92
CA THR A 234 29.40 -19.86 0.73
C THR A 234 28.88 -20.49 2.01
N GLU A 235 27.69 -21.08 1.96
CA GLU A 235 27.11 -21.85 3.05
C GLU A 235 27.34 -23.34 2.83
N ALA A 236 28.39 -23.87 3.45
CA ALA A 236 28.75 -25.29 3.41
C ALA A 236 28.17 -26.11 4.58
N GLY A 237 27.70 -25.44 5.63
CA GLY A 237 27.11 -26.06 6.83
C GLY A 237 25.58 -26.13 6.78
N THR A 238 24.97 -26.50 7.90
CA THR A 238 23.53 -26.27 8.11
C THR A 238 23.32 -24.93 8.79
N VAL A 239 22.53 -24.06 8.18
CA VAL A 239 22.15 -22.75 8.73
C VAL A 239 20.64 -22.58 8.64
N THR A 240 20.07 -21.84 9.58
CA THR A 240 18.66 -21.47 9.60
C THR A 240 18.56 -19.96 9.80
N TRP A 241 17.85 -19.30 8.89
CA TRP A 241 17.65 -17.86 8.86
C TRP A 241 16.17 -17.58 9.04
N GLY A 242 15.79 -17.19 10.26
CA GLY A 242 14.39 -17.03 10.64
C GLY A 242 13.64 -18.35 10.80
N SER A 243 12.46 -18.24 11.41
CA SER A 243 11.47 -19.30 11.56
C SER A 243 10.08 -18.67 11.68
N ALA A 244 9.03 -19.43 11.37
CA ALA A 244 7.65 -18.94 11.56
C ALA A 244 7.39 -18.42 12.99
N SER A 245 8.09 -18.96 14.00
CA SER A 245 7.98 -18.48 15.39
C SER A 245 8.70 -17.16 15.69
N ASP A 246 9.68 -16.78 14.86
CA ASP A 246 10.41 -15.51 15.00
C ASP A 246 9.64 -14.34 14.35
N GLY A 247 8.52 -14.65 13.68
CA GLY A 247 7.83 -13.72 12.79
C GLY A 247 8.62 -13.47 11.51
N THR A 248 8.16 -12.49 10.73
CA THR A 248 8.75 -12.18 9.42
C THR A 248 10.20 -11.70 9.54
N THR A 249 11.16 -12.48 9.04
CA THR A 249 12.58 -12.10 8.97
C THR A 249 13.00 -11.75 7.55
N ILE A 250 13.94 -10.82 7.42
CA ILE A 250 14.59 -10.48 6.15
C ILE A 250 16.06 -10.86 6.28
N THR A 251 16.53 -11.69 5.36
CA THR A 251 17.94 -12.08 5.27
C THR A 251 18.52 -11.52 3.98
N HIS A 252 19.45 -10.58 4.11
CA HIS A 252 20.14 -9.95 2.99
C HIS A 252 21.57 -10.48 2.87
N VAL A 253 21.88 -11.09 1.73
CA VAL A 253 23.25 -11.36 1.28
C VAL A 253 23.64 -10.27 0.29
N ASP A 254 24.57 -9.42 0.69
CA ASP A 254 25.13 -8.35 -0.13
C ASP A 254 26.35 -8.87 -0.92
N GLY A 255 26.08 -9.75 -1.88
CA GLY A 255 27.06 -10.46 -2.70
C GLY A 255 26.50 -11.77 -3.24
N ASP A 256 27.36 -12.56 -3.89
CA ASP A 256 26.97 -13.87 -4.42
C ASP A 256 26.68 -14.87 -3.29
N LEU A 257 25.61 -15.64 -3.40
CA LEU A 257 25.28 -16.73 -2.47
C LEU A 257 25.48 -18.09 -3.14
N THR A 258 26.45 -18.86 -2.65
CA THR A 258 26.64 -20.27 -3.01
C THR A 258 26.26 -21.19 -1.85
N ILE A 259 25.39 -22.16 -2.10
CA ILE A 259 24.91 -23.13 -1.12
C ILE A 259 25.43 -24.50 -1.51
N THR A 260 26.32 -25.05 -0.69
CA THR A 260 26.84 -26.42 -0.80
C THR A 260 26.40 -27.29 0.40
N GLY A 261 25.93 -26.65 1.48
CA GLY A 261 25.35 -27.29 2.66
C GLY A 261 23.83 -27.25 2.67
N THR A 262 23.22 -26.86 3.79
CA THR A 262 21.77 -26.72 3.94
C THR A 262 21.42 -25.36 4.52
N VAL A 263 20.67 -24.58 3.75
CA VAL A 263 20.04 -23.33 4.19
C VAL A 263 18.55 -23.60 4.37
N ARG A 264 18.02 -23.18 5.52
CA ARG A 264 16.59 -23.13 5.81
C ARG A 264 16.23 -21.71 6.18
N GLY A 265 15.02 -21.27 5.88
CA GLY A 265 14.54 -20.02 6.45
C GLY A 265 13.10 -19.71 6.13
N HIS A 266 12.64 -18.63 6.75
CA HIS A 266 11.28 -18.15 6.64
C HIS A 266 11.28 -16.61 6.57
N GLY A 267 10.48 -16.05 5.66
CA GLY A 267 10.38 -14.62 5.39
C GLY A 267 10.94 -14.24 4.02
N ALA A 268 11.75 -13.18 3.95
CA ALA A 268 12.37 -12.72 2.71
C ALA A 268 13.88 -13.04 2.66
N LEU A 269 14.33 -13.82 1.68
CA LEU A 269 15.75 -13.99 1.35
C LEU A 269 16.10 -13.06 0.18
N VAL A 270 16.97 -12.09 0.42
CA VAL A 270 17.41 -11.13 -0.59
C VAL A 270 18.88 -11.36 -0.91
N VAL A 271 19.20 -11.65 -2.17
CA VAL A 271 20.57 -11.87 -2.66
C VAL A 271 20.92 -10.78 -3.66
N SER A 272 21.87 -9.91 -3.32
CA SER A 272 22.40 -8.86 -4.20
C SER A 272 23.59 -9.37 -5.00
N GLY A 273 23.33 -10.35 -5.87
CA GLY A 273 24.35 -11.07 -6.63
C GLY A 273 23.79 -12.37 -7.20
N ALA A 274 24.68 -13.27 -7.62
CA ALA A 274 24.33 -14.60 -8.11
C ALA A 274 23.78 -15.49 -6.99
N LEU A 275 22.82 -16.36 -7.33
CA LEU A 275 22.37 -17.44 -6.46
C LEU A 275 22.76 -18.78 -7.07
N ASN A 276 23.54 -19.58 -6.35
CA ASN A 276 23.99 -20.91 -6.77
C ASN A 276 23.71 -21.95 -5.68
N VAL A 277 22.91 -22.97 -5.99
CA VAL A 277 22.68 -24.15 -5.14
C VAL A 277 23.27 -25.34 -5.87
N GLU A 278 24.37 -25.87 -5.37
CA GLU A 278 25.18 -26.84 -6.12
C GLU A 278 24.62 -28.26 -6.05
N ASP A 279 24.65 -28.96 -7.19
CA ASP A 279 24.51 -30.42 -7.25
C ASP A 279 25.89 -31.05 -7.15
N ASN A 280 26.23 -31.61 -5.99
CA ASN A 280 27.50 -32.32 -5.79
C ASN A 280 27.45 -33.77 -6.28
N GLY A 281 26.35 -34.15 -6.94
CA GLY A 281 26.19 -35.38 -7.69
C GLY A 281 25.64 -36.54 -6.86
N PRO A 282 25.12 -37.57 -7.54
CA PRO A 282 24.45 -38.68 -6.89
C PRO A 282 25.39 -39.47 -5.97
N GLY A 283 25.05 -39.50 -4.67
CA GLY A 283 25.74 -40.30 -3.65
C GLY A 283 26.73 -39.54 -2.77
N SER A 284 26.93 -38.23 -3.01
CA SER A 284 27.79 -37.38 -2.17
C SER A 284 27.18 -37.12 -0.78
N GLY A 285 25.85 -37.04 -0.67
CA GLY A 285 25.16 -36.61 0.56
C GLY A 285 25.26 -35.10 0.82
N ASP A 286 26.15 -34.42 0.11
CA ASP A 286 26.60 -33.05 0.29
C ASP A 286 26.01 -32.10 -0.78
N ASP A 287 24.87 -32.46 -1.38
CA ASP A 287 24.20 -31.54 -2.30
C ASP A 287 23.75 -30.29 -1.56
N GLY A 288 23.92 -29.13 -2.19
CA GLY A 288 23.37 -27.88 -1.71
C GLY A 288 21.86 -27.99 -1.55
N ARG A 289 21.34 -27.53 -0.41
CA ARG A 289 19.90 -27.57 -0.10
C ARG A 289 19.42 -26.20 0.34
N LEU A 290 18.42 -25.68 -0.35
CA LEU A 290 17.71 -24.47 0.03
C LEU A 290 16.25 -24.82 0.31
N PHE A 291 15.80 -24.58 1.54
CA PHE A 291 14.39 -24.68 1.92
C PHE A 291 13.95 -23.30 2.39
N TRP A 292 12.99 -22.68 1.72
CA TRP A 292 12.56 -21.33 2.03
C TRP A 292 11.05 -21.21 2.01
N ASP A 293 10.49 -20.68 3.09
CA ASP A 293 9.07 -20.33 3.21
C ASP A 293 8.95 -18.80 3.13
N GLY A 294 8.25 -18.26 2.13
CA GLY A 294 8.17 -16.85 1.80
C GLY A 294 8.82 -16.48 0.45
N ILE A 295 9.42 -15.29 0.36
CA ILE A 295 9.96 -14.76 -0.91
C ILE A 295 11.49 -14.89 -1.00
N VAL A 296 11.98 -15.23 -2.18
CA VAL A 296 13.41 -15.18 -2.53
C VAL A 296 13.59 -14.13 -3.63
N ILE A 297 14.32 -13.07 -3.36
CA ILE A 297 14.64 -12.00 -4.31
C ILE A 297 16.12 -12.13 -4.69
N VAL A 298 16.40 -12.34 -5.97
CA VAL A 298 17.75 -12.34 -6.52
C VAL A 298 17.90 -11.14 -7.44
N ARG A 299 18.82 -10.24 -7.10
CA ARG A 299 18.98 -8.96 -7.77
C ARG A 299 20.42 -8.66 -8.07
N ASP A 300 20.71 -8.20 -9.30
CA ASP A 300 22.06 -7.73 -9.67
C ASP A 300 22.03 -6.65 -10.76
N THR A 301 23.16 -5.96 -10.93
CA THR A 301 23.43 -4.91 -11.92
C THR A 301 24.58 -5.26 -12.87
N THR A 302 25.29 -6.39 -12.64
CA THR A 302 26.31 -6.88 -13.58
C THR A 302 25.69 -7.27 -14.92
N SER A 303 26.46 -7.46 -16.00
CA SER A 303 25.87 -7.77 -17.32
C SER A 303 25.04 -9.07 -17.34
N LEU A 304 25.37 -10.05 -16.49
CA LEU A 304 24.67 -11.33 -16.41
C LEU A 304 24.39 -11.67 -14.95
N LEU A 305 23.13 -11.96 -14.64
CA LEU A 305 22.70 -12.50 -13.36
C LEU A 305 22.45 -14.02 -13.45
N PRO A 306 23.40 -14.87 -13.02
CA PRO A 306 23.18 -16.31 -13.00
C PRO A 306 22.36 -16.73 -11.76
N VAL A 307 21.28 -17.48 -12.00
CA VAL A 307 20.49 -18.15 -10.96
C VAL A 307 20.54 -19.66 -11.24
N ARG A 308 21.33 -20.39 -10.45
CA ARG A 308 21.58 -21.82 -10.63
C ARG A 308 21.05 -22.60 -9.46
N LEU A 309 19.95 -23.32 -9.67
CA LEU A 309 19.29 -24.14 -8.67
C LEU A 309 19.50 -25.62 -9.04
N ASP A 310 20.74 -26.08 -9.04
CA ASP A 310 21.06 -27.44 -9.50
C ASP A 310 20.86 -28.50 -8.40
N GLY A 311 21.08 -28.10 -7.13
CA GLY A 311 20.89 -28.93 -5.94
C GLY A 311 19.42 -29.21 -5.58
N ARG A 312 19.12 -29.38 -4.29
CA ARG A 312 17.74 -29.56 -3.80
C ARG A 312 17.17 -28.22 -3.34
N VAL A 313 16.12 -27.76 -3.99
CA VAL A 313 15.50 -26.46 -3.66
C VAL A 313 14.01 -26.65 -3.45
N GLU A 314 13.49 -26.14 -2.34
CA GLU A 314 12.05 -26.06 -2.05
C GLU A 314 11.78 -24.62 -1.62
N ILE A 315 11.03 -23.87 -2.45
CA ILE A 315 10.55 -22.53 -2.14
C ILE A 315 9.03 -22.59 -2.08
N ASN A 316 8.45 -22.31 -0.92
CA ASN A 316 7.01 -22.16 -0.71
C ASN A 316 6.72 -20.65 -0.62
N GLY A 317 6.21 -20.06 -1.69
CA GLY A 317 6.09 -18.62 -1.89
C GLY A 317 6.55 -18.23 -3.30
N MET A 318 7.47 -17.26 -3.43
CA MET A 318 7.89 -16.72 -4.73
C MET A 318 9.40 -16.67 -4.91
N LEU A 319 9.85 -16.90 -6.14
CA LEU A 319 11.19 -16.52 -6.60
C LEU A 319 11.09 -15.31 -7.53
N ILE A 320 11.71 -14.20 -7.15
CA ILE A 320 11.81 -12.99 -7.94
C ILE A 320 13.25 -12.84 -8.44
N VAL A 321 13.43 -12.63 -9.73
CA VAL A 321 14.72 -12.33 -10.35
C VAL A 321 14.64 -10.94 -10.96
N ALA A 322 15.41 -10.00 -10.41
CA ALA A 322 15.45 -8.62 -10.83
C ALA A 322 16.82 -8.28 -11.42
N HIS A 323 16.89 -7.75 -12.63
CA HIS A 323 18.17 -7.41 -13.26
C HIS A 323 18.20 -5.99 -13.77
N GLN A 324 18.99 -5.13 -13.15
CA GLN A 324 19.06 -3.69 -13.43
C GLN A 324 20.38 -3.32 -14.13
N ALA A 325 20.80 -4.12 -15.12
CA ALA A 325 21.97 -3.81 -15.94
C ALA A 325 21.61 -2.79 -17.04
N PHE A 326 21.63 -1.50 -16.68
CA PHE A 326 21.51 -0.42 -17.65
C PHE A 326 22.71 -0.39 -18.61
N PRO A 327 22.54 0.14 -19.84
CA PRO A 327 23.67 0.43 -20.70
C PRO A 327 24.70 1.32 -19.97
N PRO A 328 26.00 1.13 -20.21
CA PRO A 328 27.06 1.89 -19.55
C PRO A 328 26.99 3.37 -19.91
N GLY A 329 27.27 4.26 -18.96
CA GLY A 329 27.34 5.72 -19.16
C GLY A 329 26.34 6.49 -18.31
N GLY A 330 26.50 7.82 -18.22
CA GLY A 330 25.69 8.69 -17.35
C GLY A 330 26.13 8.75 -15.90
N HIS A 331 25.56 9.73 -15.20
CA HIS A 331 25.92 10.10 -13.84
C HIS A 331 24.75 10.79 -13.13
N LEU A 332 24.84 10.88 -11.79
CA LEU A 332 23.89 11.61 -10.97
C LEU A 332 24.16 13.11 -11.07
N ASP A 333 23.17 13.85 -11.52
CA ASP A 333 23.16 15.30 -11.48
C ASP A 333 22.27 15.79 -10.34
N VAL A 334 22.73 16.86 -9.68
CA VAL A 334 21.96 17.53 -8.64
C VAL A 334 21.79 19.00 -9.01
N THR A 335 20.55 19.46 -9.05
CA THR A 335 20.23 20.89 -9.18
C THR A 335 19.44 21.40 -8.00
N ILE A 336 19.83 22.56 -7.50
CA ILE A 336 19.27 23.19 -6.32
C ILE A 336 18.72 24.57 -6.69
N ASN A 337 17.47 24.81 -6.28
CA ASN A 337 16.82 26.11 -6.27
C ASN A 337 16.49 26.51 -4.83
N ARG A 338 16.73 27.77 -4.46
CA ARG A 338 16.44 28.27 -3.10
C ARG A 338 16.03 29.74 -3.08
N ALA A 339 14.92 30.05 -2.43
CA ALA A 339 14.41 31.41 -2.25
C ALA A 339 13.77 31.56 -0.87
N ARG A 340 14.28 32.47 -0.04
CA ARG A 340 13.77 32.66 1.33
C ARG A 340 12.31 33.11 1.36
N ASP A 341 11.93 33.97 0.43
CA ASP A 341 10.57 34.54 0.35
C ASP A 341 9.58 33.59 -0.35
N GLY A 342 10.08 32.54 -0.99
CA GLY A 342 9.31 31.61 -1.80
C GLY A 342 9.66 31.71 -3.28
N MET A 343 9.71 30.56 -3.95
CA MET A 343 9.85 30.50 -5.40
C MET A 343 8.50 30.75 -6.07
N SER A 344 8.51 31.55 -7.13
CA SER A 344 7.34 31.68 -8.00
C SER A 344 7.12 30.37 -8.77
N ALA A 345 5.86 29.95 -8.91
CA ALA A 345 5.51 28.83 -9.78
C ALA A 345 5.88 29.11 -11.25
N ALA A 346 5.82 30.38 -11.67
CA ALA A 346 6.21 30.81 -13.02
C ALA A 346 7.72 31.08 -13.17
N GLN A 347 8.42 31.34 -12.06
CA GLN A 347 9.86 31.58 -12.03
C GLN A 347 10.48 30.84 -10.83
N PRO A 348 10.74 29.52 -10.98
CA PRO A 348 11.31 28.67 -9.93
C PRO A 348 12.65 29.17 -9.38
N TRP A 349 13.35 29.99 -10.15
CA TRP A 349 14.66 30.54 -9.88
C TRP A 349 14.60 31.90 -9.16
N GLY A 350 13.42 32.48 -8.91
CA GLY A 350 13.29 33.76 -8.20
C GLY A 350 13.59 35.00 -9.05
N ASP A 351 13.36 36.18 -8.47
CA ASP A 351 13.50 37.48 -9.15
C ASP A 351 14.96 37.98 -9.13
N LEU A 352 15.54 38.20 -10.32
CA LEU A 352 16.88 38.77 -10.50
C LEU A 352 17.02 40.22 -10.04
N SER A 353 15.92 40.96 -10.00
CA SER A 353 15.95 42.42 -9.92
C SER A 353 16.10 42.98 -8.50
N GLY A 354 16.23 42.12 -7.47
CA GLY A 354 16.22 42.58 -6.07
C GLY A 354 17.07 41.85 -5.04
N GLN A 355 17.82 40.79 -5.36
CA GLN A 355 18.51 39.98 -4.33
C GLN A 355 20.01 40.27 -4.19
N VAL A 356 20.43 40.72 -3.00
CA VAL A 356 21.83 40.86 -2.60
C VAL A 356 22.28 39.54 -1.94
N SER A 357 23.16 38.78 -2.60
CA SER A 357 23.70 37.53 -2.06
C SER A 357 24.53 37.76 -0.79
N PRO A 358 24.26 37.07 0.34
CA PRO A 358 25.12 37.07 1.52
C PRO A 358 26.39 36.19 1.38
N TRP A 359 26.48 35.35 0.34
CA TRP A 359 27.40 34.21 0.33
C TRP A 359 28.54 34.42 -0.68
N ARG A 360 29.69 34.93 -0.20
CA ARG A 360 30.96 35.00 -0.96
C ARG A 360 31.95 33.98 -0.40
N GLY A 361 32.22 32.90 -1.15
CA GLY A 361 33.14 31.83 -0.74
C GLY A 361 34.00 31.25 -1.87
N ARG A 362 35.22 31.79 -1.98
CA ARG A 362 36.53 31.32 -2.50
C ARG A 362 36.76 30.27 -3.62
N ARG A 363 35.78 29.55 -4.17
CA ARG A 363 35.93 28.81 -5.46
C ARG A 363 34.64 29.04 -6.25
N GLY A 364 34.72 29.94 -7.23
CA GLY A 364 33.65 30.89 -7.54
C GLY A 364 32.34 30.27 -8.04
N PRO A 365 31.20 30.50 -7.36
CA PRO A 365 29.89 30.44 -8.00
C PRO A 365 29.74 31.66 -8.92
N ASN A 366 29.12 31.48 -10.09
CA ASN A 366 28.79 32.59 -10.97
C ASN A 366 27.94 33.61 -10.16
N PRO A 367 28.44 34.83 -9.87
CA PRO A 367 27.83 35.75 -8.90
C PRO A 367 26.45 36.29 -9.29
N ILE A 368 25.89 35.80 -10.39
CA ILE A 368 24.63 36.24 -11.00
C ILE A 368 23.43 35.48 -10.40
N TYR A 369 23.60 34.27 -9.83
CA TYR A 369 22.47 33.42 -9.38
C TYR A 369 22.70 32.75 -8.01
N PRO A 370 22.67 33.48 -6.87
CA PRO A 370 22.92 32.91 -5.53
C PRO A 370 21.86 31.90 -5.04
N PHE A 371 20.73 31.84 -5.75
CA PHE A 371 19.57 30.99 -5.51
C PHE A 371 19.59 29.69 -6.34
N HIS A 372 20.55 29.54 -7.26
CA HIS A 372 20.65 28.39 -8.16
C HIS A 372 22.05 27.76 -8.06
N GLN A 373 22.11 26.44 -7.89
CA GLN A 373 23.35 25.68 -7.94
C GLN A 373 23.11 24.38 -8.69
N HIS A 374 24.09 23.98 -9.50
CA HIS A 374 24.02 22.75 -10.28
C HIS A 374 25.39 22.09 -10.22
N THR A 375 25.40 20.81 -9.90
CA THR A 375 26.61 20.01 -9.77
C THR A 375 26.48 18.79 -10.66
N HIS A 376 27.37 18.70 -11.64
CA HIS A 376 27.49 17.56 -12.54
C HIS A 376 28.24 16.40 -11.88
N ALA A 377 27.86 15.18 -12.23
CA ALA A 377 28.54 13.95 -11.81
C ALA A 377 28.78 13.89 -10.30
N PHE A 378 27.70 14.12 -9.57
CA PHE A 378 27.65 14.20 -8.11
C PHE A 378 28.13 12.89 -7.46
N ASP A 379 27.87 11.75 -8.10
CA ASP A 379 28.28 10.40 -7.71
C ASP A 379 29.77 10.07 -7.96
N ILE A 380 30.49 10.88 -8.77
CA ILE A 380 31.86 10.58 -9.24
C ILE A 380 32.92 11.42 -8.49
N THR A 381 32.50 12.37 -7.66
CA THR A 381 33.40 13.36 -7.05
C THR A 381 33.54 13.13 -5.52
N PRO A 382 34.66 12.59 -4.98
CA PRO A 382 35.94 12.26 -5.62
C PRO A 382 36.27 10.76 -5.65
N THR A 383 36.41 10.18 -6.86
CA THR A 383 37.29 9.08 -7.37
C THR A 383 37.67 7.84 -6.54
N ALA A 384 37.36 7.74 -5.24
CA ALA A 384 37.86 6.71 -4.34
C ALA A 384 36.76 5.86 -3.68
N THR A 385 35.49 6.19 -3.93
CA THR A 385 34.34 5.42 -3.46
C THR A 385 33.66 4.72 -4.64
N PRO A 386 33.08 3.52 -4.44
CA PRO A 386 32.14 2.93 -5.40
C PRO A 386 31.11 3.99 -5.81
N ARG A 387 30.49 3.87 -7.00
CA ARG A 387 29.32 4.69 -7.39
C ARG A 387 28.41 4.84 -6.17
N GLY A 388 28.52 6.00 -5.55
CA GLY A 388 28.07 6.24 -4.19
C GLY A 388 27.01 7.30 -4.34
N ASP A 389 25.82 6.85 -4.69
CA ASP A 389 24.66 7.66 -5.02
C ASP A 389 24.04 8.28 -3.74
N HIS A 390 24.86 8.64 -2.75
CA HIS A 390 24.45 9.15 -1.45
C HIS A 390 24.43 10.68 -1.43
N VAL A 391 23.26 11.31 -1.36
CA VAL A 391 23.10 12.77 -1.28
C VAL A 391 22.90 13.20 0.18
N HIS A 392 23.97 13.70 0.79
CA HIS A 392 23.95 14.25 2.14
C HIS A 392 23.43 15.69 2.15
N PHE A 393 22.23 15.90 2.67
CA PHE A 393 21.66 17.24 2.86
C PHE A 393 22.04 17.83 4.21
N LEU A 394 22.05 17.02 5.27
CA LEU A 394 22.40 17.47 6.62
C LEU A 394 22.82 16.27 7.48
N THR A 395 24.08 16.22 7.92
CA THR A 395 24.59 15.12 8.78
C THR A 395 24.90 15.59 10.20
N ASN A 396 24.83 14.69 11.18
CA ASN A 396 25.38 14.94 12.52
C ASN A 396 26.92 14.83 12.47
N GLY A 397 27.61 15.90 12.04
CA GLY A 397 29.08 15.89 11.93
C GLY A 397 29.65 17.07 11.12
N ALA A 398 30.93 16.96 10.74
CA ALA A 398 31.52 17.87 9.77
C ALA A 398 30.81 17.70 8.42
N ALA A 399 30.44 18.82 7.78
CA ALA A 399 29.78 18.81 6.48
C ALA A 399 30.56 17.93 5.49
N GLY A 400 29.90 16.90 4.96
CA GLY A 400 30.44 16.11 3.86
C GLY A 400 30.60 16.97 2.61
N VAL A 401 31.38 16.52 1.63
CA VAL A 401 31.61 17.26 0.37
C VAL A 401 30.28 17.58 -0.34
N HIS A 402 29.33 16.65 -0.30
CA HIS A 402 27.97 16.82 -0.82
C HIS A 402 27.17 17.93 -0.11
N GLU A 403 27.31 18.09 1.20
CA GLU A 403 26.63 19.16 1.94
C GLU A 403 27.18 20.55 1.57
N THR A 404 28.48 20.62 1.24
CA THR A 404 29.09 21.89 0.80
C THR A 404 28.60 22.32 -0.59
N GLU A 405 28.21 21.35 -1.43
CA GLU A 405 27.56 21.60 -2.73
C GLU A 405 26.07 21.90 -2.58
N THR A 406 25.34 21.21 -1.68
CA THR A 406 23.91 21.51 -1.49
C THR A 406 23.67 22.82 -0.75
N THR A 407 24.59 23.21 0.14
CA THR A 407 24.47 24.34 1.10
C THR A 407 23.23 24.24 2.00
N PHE A 408 22.61 23.07 2.08
CA PHE A 408 21.30 22.88 2.67
C PHE A 408 21.27 23.27 4.15
N ARG A 409 22.29 22.90 4.95
CA ARG A 409 22.41 23.36 6.34
C ARG A 409 22.46 24.88 6.47
N SER A 410 23.23 25.55 5.62
CA SER A 410 23.32 27.02 5.63
C SER A 410 21.96 27.65 5.35
N PHE A 411 21.23 27.07 4.40
CA PHE A 411 19.86 27.48 4.07
C PHE A 411 18.90 27.28 5.25
N MET A 412 18.84 26.08 5.84
CA MET A 412 17.97 25.75 6.97
C MET A 412 18.28 26.61 8.20
N ASN A 413 19.56 26.80 8.54
CA ASN A 413 19.99 27.72 9.61
C ASN A 413 19.49 29.14 9.39
N SER A 414 19.41 29.57 8.13
CA SER A 414 18.97 30.92 7.79
C SER A 414 17.46 31.14 7.90
N LEU A 415 16.67 30.07 7.87
CA LEU A 415 15.24 30.10 8.17
C LEU A 415 14.97 30.13 9.69
N GLY A 416 15.92 29.68 10.51
CA GLY A 416 15.80 29.71 11.96
C GLY A 416 14.58 28.91 12.45
N ALA A 417 13.75 29.51 13.30
CA ALA A 417 12.56 28.87 13.85
C ALA A 417 11.34 28.90 12.91
N GLN A 418 11.50 29.28 11.64
CA GLN A 418 10.39 29.33 10.69
C GLN A 418 9.75 27.94 10.52
N PRO A 419 8.42 27.81 10.68
CA PRO A 419 7.73 26.54 10.47
C PRO A 419 7.78 26.11 9.01
N VAL A 420 8.26 24.89 8.78
CA VAL A 420 8.41 24.27 7.46
C VAL A 420 7.93 22.82 7.49
N TYR A 421 7.82 22.23 6.31
CA TYR A 421 7.72 20.78 6.14
C TYR A 421 8.56 20.35 4.93
N LEU A 422 8.96 19.07 4.92
CA LEU A 422 9.64 18.47 3.78
C LEU A 422 8.63 17.78 2.87
N GLU A 423 8.89 17.82 1.57
CA GLU A 423 8.11 17.10 0.56
C GLU A 423 9.08 16.33 -0.33
N PHE A 424 8.80 15.04 -0.51
CA PHE A 424 9.36 14.28 -1.63
C PHE A 424 8.46 14.46 -2.84
N ALA A 425 9.04 14.85 -3.97
CA ALA A 425 8.35 14.88 -5.24
C ALA A 425 9.02 13.88 -6.18
N ASN A 426 8.29 12.82 -6.51
CA ASN A 426 8.73 11.75 -7.40
C ASN A 426 7.53 11.20 -8.20
N ALA A 427 6.75 12.10 -8.81
CA ALA A 427 5.45 11.75 -9.39
C ALA A 427 5.53 10.71 -10.52
N ALA A 428 6.69 10.59 -11.18
CA ALA A 428 6.94 9.61 -12.23
C ALA A 428 7.81 8.43 -11.76
N LYS A 429 8.11 8.36 -10.46
CA LYS A 429 8.93 7.30 -9.84
C LYS A 429 10.25 7.10 -10.59
N HIS A 430 10.98 8.21 -10.78
CA HIS A 430 12.24 8.31 -11.56
C HIS A 430 13.44 7.68 -10.85
N GLY A 431 13.24 6.51 -10.25
CA GLY A 431 14.23 5.79 -9.48
C GLY A 431 13.80 5.46 -8.06
N TYR A 432 14.67 4.73 -7.38
CA TYR A 432 14.53 4.26 -6.02
C TYR A 432 15.49 4.97 -5.09
N SER A 433 15.03 5.33 -3.90
CA SER A 433 15.89 6.00 -2.92
C SER A 433 15.43 5.74 -1.51
N ARG A 434 16.38 5.69 -0.59
CA ARG A 434 16.14 5.61 0.85
C ARG A 434 16.46 6.95 1.47
N TYR A 435 15.86 7.25 2.61
CA TYR A 435 16.18 8.46 3.35
C TYR A 435 16.40 8.15 4.82
N HIS A 436 17.23 8.97 5.45
CA HIS A 436 17.31 9.08 6.90
C HIS A 436 16.93 10.50 7.32
N LEU A 437 15.92 10.62 8.19
CA LEU A 437 15.43 11.88 8.76
C LEU A 437 15.55 11.85 10.29
N ASP A 438 16.08 12.93 10.87
CA ASP A 438 16.05 13.21 12.31
C ASP A 438 15.63 14.67 12.53
N VAL A 439 14.43 14.85 13.08
CA VAL A 439 13.91 16.14 13.52
C VAL A 439 13.84 16.13 15.04
N GLY A 440 14.52 17.08 15.69
CA GLY A 440 14.52 17.20 17.14
C GLY A 440 13.53 18.23 17.65
N GLY A 441 12.63 17.87 18.55
CA GLY A 441 11.63 18.82 19.06
C GLY A 441 11.15 18.53 20.48
N GLU A 442 10.07 19.21 20.85
CA GLU A 442 9.27 18.85 22.03
C GLU A 442 8.60 17.48 21.79
N PRO A 443 8.25 16.72 22.84
CA PRO A 443 7.62 15.41 22.71
C PRO A 443 6.41 15.45 21.75
N GLY A 444 6.45 14.64 20.69
CA GLY A 444 5.41 14.60 19.64
C GLY A 444 5.71 15.43 18.40
N THR A 445 6.84 16.15 18.37
CA THR A 445 7.41 16.76 17.16
C THR A 445 8.80 16.22 16.84
N ASP A 446 9.36 15.41 17.75
CA ASP A 446 10.57 14.64 17.54
C ASP A 446 10.28 13.41 16.68
N GLY A 447 11.11 13.20 15.65
CA GLY A 447 10.92 12.12 14.70
C GLY A 447 12.25 11.67 14.12
N ARG A 448 12.66 10.45 14.47
CA ARG A 448 13.73 9.74 13.75
C ARG A 448 13.08 8.68 12.87
N VAL A 449 13.17 8.86 11.56
CA VAL A 449 12.59 7.93 10.59
C VAL A 449 13.63 7.58 9.53
N THR A 450 13.62 6.33 9.13
CA THR A 450 14.32 5.82 7.95
C THR A 450 13.28 5.08 7.12
N GLY A 451 13.33 5.24 5.81
CA GLY A 451 12.37 4.60 4.91
C GLY A 451 12.76 4.79 3.45
N THR A 452 11.89 4.33 2.54
CA THR A 452 12.00 4.57 1.10
C THR A 452 11.28 5.87 0.73
N VAL A 453 11.83 6.63 -0.21
CA VAL A 453 11.19 7.87 -0.67
C VAL A 453 9.82 7.58 -1.30
N GLN A 454 9.70 6.43 -1.98
CA GLN A 454 8.48 5.92 -2.62
C GLN A 454 7.34 5.75 -1.60
N ASN A 455 7.65 5.30 -0.38
CA ASN A 455 6.64 5.07 0.66
C ASN A 455 6.41 6.31 1.54
N GLY A 456 7.11 7.41 1.24
CA GLY A 456 6.99 8.66 1.98
C GLY A 456 7.58 8.62 3.39
N PHE A 457 7.12 9.53 4.25
CA PHE A 457 7.70 9.80 5.57
C PHE A 457 7.21 8.88 6.70
N GLY A 458 6.50 7.79 6.38
CA GLY A 458 5.98 6.81 7.34
C GLY A 458 5.19 7.48 8.48
N ALA A 459 5.49 7.12 9.73
CA ALA A 459 4.81 7.69 10.90
C ALA A 459 5.01 9.21 11.09
N PHE A 460 6.05 9.79 10.48
CA PHE A 460 6.31 11.24 10.50
C PHE A 460 5.64 11.98 9.33
N ALA A 461 4.93 11.25 8.46
CA ALA A 461 4.14 11.85 7.41
C ALA A 461 2.89 12.55 7.95
N ARG A 462 2.28 13.39 7.12
CA ARG A 462 0.96 13.94 7.37
C ARG A 462 -0.10 12.90 7.02
N ALA A 463 -1.22 12.93 7.74
CA ALA A 463 -2.34 12.04 7.49
C ALA A 463 -2.96 12.21 6.10
N ASP A 464 -2.83 13.40 5.49
CA ASP A 464 -3.39 13.73 4.17
C ASP A 464 -2.43 13.48 3.00
N ASP A 465 -1.13 13.32 3.25
CA ASP A 465 -0.12 13.14 2.20
C ASP A 465 1.11 12.40 2.78
N PRO A 466 1.32 11.12 2.44
CA PRO A 466 2.43 10.33 2.97
C PRO A 466 3.80 10.91 2.57
N HIS A 467 3.87 11.69 1.48
CA HIS A 467 5.12 12.25 0.96
C HIS A 467 5.42 13.64 1.52
N ARG A 468 4.66 14.09 2.52
CA ARG A 468 4.93 15.31 3.28
C ARG A 468 5.12 15.01 4.74
N THR A 469 6.15 15.57 5.35
CA THR A 469 6.33 15.48 6.80
C THR A 469 5.27 16.31 7.53
N GLN A 470 5.06 16.00 8.81
CA GLN A 470 4.49 16.96 9.75
C GLN A 470 5.27 18.29 9.75
N VAL A 471 4.63 19.36 10.22
CA VAL A 471 5.25 20.69 10.28
C VAL A 471 6.20 20.77 11.47
N PHE A 472 7.41 21.28 11.24
CA PHE A 472 8.41 21.51 12.28
C PHE A 472 9.19 22.82 12.06
N PRO A 473 9.75 23.46 13.10
CA PRO A 473 10.67 24.59 12.96
C PRO A 473 11.94 24.21 12.18
N ALA A 474 12.35 24.99 11.17
CA ALA A 474 13.47 24.62 10.30
C ALA A 474 14.79 24.31 11.04
N ASN A 475 15.08 25.02 12.14
CA ASN A 475 16.26 24.79 12.98
C ASN A 475 16.20 23.51 13.84
N GLN A 476 15.11 22.75 13.80
CA GLN A 476 14.96 21.46 14.47
C GLN A 476 15.41 20.27 13.61
N LEU A 477 15.63 20.45 12.30
CA LEU A 477 16.16 19.40 11.44
C LEU A 477 17.62 19.12 11.79
N ARG A 478 17.90 17.92 12.31
CA ARG A 478 19.23 17.45 12.75
C ARG A 478 19.93 16.56 11.74
N THR A 479 19.17 15.79 10.98
CA THR A 479 19.69 14.94 9.91
C THR A 479 18.69 14.85 8.77
N LEU A 480 19.19 14.94 7.53
CA LEU A 480 18.48 14.54 6.32
C LEU A 480 19.52 14.02 5.33
N ASP A 481 19.41 12.75 4.98
CA ASP A 481 20.22 12.11 3.96
C ASP A 481 19.30 11.36 3.01
N VAL A 482 19.64 11.34 1.72
CA VAL A 482 18.94 10.54 0.70
C VAL A 482 19.96 9.67 0.00
N ASP A 483 19.80 8.36 0.16
CA ASP A 483 20.60 7.35 -0.50
C ASP A 483 19.87 6.97 -1.78
N VAL A 484 20.30 7.53 -2.90
CA VAL A 484 19.77 7.16 -4.20
C VAL A 484 20.27 5.75 -4.52
N ALA A 485 19.34 4.82 -4.76
CA ALA A 485 19.66 3.41 -4.97
C ALA A 485 19.63 3.04 -6.46
N SER A 486 18.79 3.74 -7.23
CA SER A 486 18.70 3.66 -8.68
C SER A 486 18.03 4.94 -9.19
N LEU A 487 18.46 5.45 -10.35
CA LEU A 487 17.75 6.49 -11.09
C LEU A 487 17.50 6.02 -12.51
N ARG A 488 16.29 6.27 -13.00
CA ARG A 488 15.99 6.07 -14.42
C ARG A 488 16.60 7.23 -15.21
N ALA A 489 16.96 7.03 -16.47
CA ALA A 489 17.36 8.15 -17.33
C ALA A 489 16.18 9.11 -17.53
N LEU A 490 16.41 10.43 -17.56
CA LEU A 490 15.36 11.34 -18.03
C LEU A 490 15.08 11.05 -19.51
N ARG A 491 13.81 11.02 -19.91
CA ARG A 491 13.38 10.70 -21.30
C ARG A 491 13.91 11.67 -22.35
N ARG A 492 14.37 12.85 -21.93
CA ARG A 492 14.87 13.92 -22.82
C ARG A 492 16.35 14.16 -22.54
N ALA A 493 17.17 14.04 -23.58
CA ALA A 493 18.55 14.55 -23.57
C ALA A 493 18.49 16.08 -23.59
N PHE A 494 18.90 16.73 -22.49
CA PHE A 494 18.78 18.19 -22.35
C PHE A 494 19.89 18.96 -23.05
N ASP A 495 21.03 18.32 -23.32
CA ASP A 495 22.23 18.94 -23.90
C ASP A 495 22.06 19.21 -25.40
N SER A 496 21.30 18.36 -26.09
CA SER A 496 21.07 18.43 -27.53
C SER A 496 19.97 19.42 -27.95
N ASP A 497 19.26 20.03 -26.99
CA ASP A 497 18.26 21.06 -27.28
C ASP A 497 18.92 22.43 -27.56
N PRO A 498 18.86 22.95 -28.80
CA PRO A 498 19.46 24.24 -29.14
C PRO A 498 18.89 25.42 -28.36
N ALA A 499 17.65 25.31 -27.85
CA ALA A 499 17.03 26.30 -26.99
C ALA A 499 17.63 26.29 -25.57
N CYS A 500 18.17 25.14 -25.14
CA CYS A 500 18.79 24.95 -23.83
C CYS A 500 20.29 25.30 -23.84
N ALA A 501 21.00 25.06 -24.94
CA ALA A 501 22.44 25.26 -25.07
C ALA A 501 22.96 26.67 -24.69
N THR A 502 22.14 27.72 -24.83
CA THR A 502 22.53 29.12 -24.51
C THR A 502 22.15 29.57 -23.10
N LEU A 503 21.28 28.82 -22.42
CA LEU A 503 20.78 29.10 -21.07
C LEU A 503 21.17 27.99 -20.09
N TRP A 504 22.08 27.09 -20.47
CA TRP A 504 22.58 26.06 -19.57
C TRP A 504 23.26 26.66 -18.33
N PRO A 505 23.00 26.14 -17.11
CA PRO A 505 22.06 25.08 -16.72
C PRO A 505 20.62 25.56 -16.38
N LEU A 506 20.32 26.86 -16.51
CA LEU A 506 19.00 27.45 -16.20
C LEU A 506 17.87 26.81 -17.01
N CYS A 507 18.11 26.43 -18.25
CA CYS A 507 17.10 25.80 -19.10
C CYS A 507 16.65 24.41 -18.62
N ILE A 508 17.56 23.61 -18.01
CA ILE A 508 17.17 22.37 -17.32
C ILE A 508 16.24 22.72 -16.16
N GLY A 509 16.59 23.78 -15.41
CA GLY A 509 15.76 24.33 -14.32
C GLY A 509 14.43 24.94 -14.77
N GLN A 510 14.25 25.19 -16.07
CA GLN A 510 13.04 25.78 -16.67
C GLN A 510 12.11 24.72 -17.28
N SER A 511 12.60 23.52 -17.59
CA SER A 511 11.76 22.48 -18.20
C SER A 511 10.82 21.84 -17.19
N TRP A 512 9.55 21.75 -17.54
CA TRP A 512 8.54 20.97 -16.80
C TRP A 512 8.83 19.46 -16.87
N ASP A 513 9.73 19.01 -17.74
CA ASP A 513 10.22 17.62 -17.79
C ASP A 513 11.05 17.25 -16.53
N ARG A 514 11.45 18.23 -15.69
CA ARG A 514 11.90 17.98 -14.30
C ARG A 514 10.80 17.51 -13.36
N GLY A 515 9.53 17.66 -13.74
CA GLY A 515 8.40 17.17 -12.95
C GLY A 515 8.49 15.67 -12.64
N GLU A 516 9.31 14.95 -13.42
CA GLU A 516 9.57 13.53 -13.26
C GLU A 516 10.76 13.24 -12.32
N ALA A 517 11.74 14.13 -12.18
CA ALA A 517 12.93 13.89 -11.37
C ALA A 517 12.63 13.73 -9.87
N LEU A 518 13.43 12.92 -9.19
CA LEU A 518 13.37 12.81 -7.74
C LEU A 518 13.78 14.14 -7.08
N ALA A 519 12.87 14.76 -6.32
CA ALA A 519 13.14 16.04 -5.68
C ALA A 519 12.84 16.05 -4.18
N VAL A 520 13.74 16.68 -3.43
CA VAL A 520 13.55 17.03 -2.02
C VAL A 520 13.22 18.51 -1.93
N ARG A 521 12.05 18.83 -1.37
CA ARG A 521 11.55 20.20 -1.24
C ARG A 521 11.41 20.60 0.23
N VAL A 522 11.73 21.86 0.52
CA VAL A 522 11.37 22.51 1.79
C VAL A 522 10.27 23.52 1.49
N ARG A 523 9.15 23.42 2.19
CA ARG A 523 8.02 24.33 2.05
C ARG A 523 7.72 25.08 3.33
N ARG A 524 7.34 26.34 3.20
CA ARG A 524 6.83 27.13 4.33
C ARG A 524 5.42 26.67 4.69
N ALA A 525 5.18 26.44 5.97
CA ALA A 525 3.89 25.92 6.41
C ALA A 525 2.73 26.92 6.28
N SER A 526 3.01 28.24 6.36
CA SER A 526 1.98 29.27 6.42
C SER A 526 1.25 29.54 5.09
N ASP A 527 1.96 29.43 3.97
CA ASP A 527 1.49 29.83 2.64
C ASP A 527 1.84 28.80 1.55
N ASN A 528 2.38 27.65 1.95
CA ASN A 528 2.81 26.58 1.06
C ASN A 528 3.92 26.99 0.07
N ALA A 529 4.62 28.11 0.31
CA ALA A 529 5.67 28.59 -0.58
C ALA A 529 6.84 27.60 -0.61
N ARG A 530 7.27 27.21 -1.81
CA ARG A 530 8.47 26.39 -2.01
C ARG A 530 9.71 27.24 -1.75
N LEU A 531 10.48 26.89 -0.72
CA LEU A 531 11.63 27.67 -0.28
C LEU A 531 12.95 27.08 -0.76
N TYR A 532 13.00 25.75 -0.89
CA TYR A 532 14.14 24.99 -1.38
C TYR A 532 13.65 23.80 -2.20
N GLU A 533 14.39 23.46 -3.24
CA GLU A 533 14.20 22.27 -4.04
C GLU A 533 15.57 21.76 -4.47
N SER A 534 15.83 20.48 -4.21
CA SER A 534 16.96 19.76 -4.79
C SER A 534 16.42 18.65 -5.67
N SER A 535 16.59 18.78 -6.98
CA SER A 535 16.26 17.76 -7.97
C SER A 535 17.48 16.90 -8.25
N MET A 536 17.31 15.59 -8.16
CA MET A 536 18.29 14.53 -8.39
C MET A 536 17.82 13.74 -9.60
N TYR A 537 18.67 13.57 -10.59
CA TYR A 537 18.32 12.88 -11.82
C TYR A 537 19.54 12.31 -12.51
N TRP A 538 19.33 11.27 -13.30
CA TRP A 538 20.35 10.73 -14.17
C TRP A 538 20.52 11.60 -15.40
N HIS A 539 21.76 11.97 -15.71
CA HIS A 539 22.13 12.82 -16.85
C HIS A 539 23.35 12.26 -17.58
N MET A 540 23.47 12.63 -18.86
CA MET A 540 24.64 12.40 -19.70
C MET A 540 24.98 13.72 -20.39
N ARG A 541 26.25 14.14 -20.30
CA ARG A 541 26.72 15.31 -21.05
C ARG A 541 26.86 14.98 -22.52
N GLN A 542 26.79 15.96 -23.43
CA GLN A 542 26.99 15.72 -24.88
C GLN A 542 28.31 14.98 -25.22
N ASP A 543 29.42 15.29 -24.54
CA ASP A 543 30.70 14.58 -24.74
C ASP A 543 30.69 13.15 -24.18
N GLU A 544 29.82 12.88 -23.22
CA GLU A 544 29.54 11.55 -22.69
C GLU A 544 28.52 10.81 -23.56
N GLU A 545 27.59 11.50 -24.23
CA GLU A 545 26.65 10.93 -25.20
C GLU A 545 27.42 10.29 -26.36
N ASP A 546 28.40 10.97 -26.96
CA ASP A 546 29.21 10.38 -28.05
C ASP A 546 29.95 9.11 -27.59
N LYS A 547 30.44 9.12 -26.35
CA LYS A 547 31.09 7.96 -25.74
C LYS A 547 30.08 6.86 -25.40
N HIS A 548 28.91 7.24 -24.91
CA HIS A 548 27.80 6.38 -24.57
C HIS A 548 27.25 5.69 -25.82
N GLU A 549 27.04 6.40 -26.93
CA GLU A 549 26.64 5.80 -28.20
C GLU A 549 27.62 4.71 -28.65
N ALA A 550 28.93 4.95 -28.49
CA ALA A 550 29.95 3.95 -28.80
C ALA A 550 29.93 2.76 -27.83
N GLU A 551 29.75 3.00 -26.53
CA GLU A 551 29.67 1.96 -25.50
C GLU A 551 28.36 1.16 -25.58
N GLU A 552 27.26 1.81 -25.89
CA GLU A 552 25.94 1.23 -26.15
C GLU A 552 25.97 0.42 -27.45
N ALA A 553 26.55 0.94 -28.54
CA ALA A 553 26.75 0.17 -29.76
C ALA A 553 27.63 -1.06 -29.51
N ALA A 554 28.69 -0.94 -28.69
CA ALA A 554 29.51 -2.08 -28.30
C ALA A 554 28.73 -3.07 -27.44
N TRP A 555 27.94 -2.60 -26.46
CA TRP A 555 27.07 -3.43 -25.62
C TRP A 555 26.01 -4.16 -26.44
N ARG A 556 25.32 -3.48 -27.36
CA ARG A 556 24.39 -4.08 -28.33
C ARG A 556 25.10 -5.12 -29.20
N ALA A 557 26.31 -4.82 -29.70
CA ALA A 557 27.09 -5.77 -30.49
C ALA A 557 27.47 -7.02 -29.70
N LYS A 558 27.75 -6.89 -28.40
CA LYS A 558 27.98 -8.04 -27.50
C LYS A 558 26.75 -8.91 -27.36
N ILE A 559 25.58 -8.31 -27.14
CA ILE A 559 24.30 -9.02 -27.09
C ILE A 559 24.04 -9.76 -28.41
N GLN A 560 24.19 -9.08 -29.54
CA GLN A 560 24.03 -9.68 -30.88
C GLN A 560 25.04 -10.80 -31.16
N ALA A 561 26.25 -10.70 -30.60
CA ALA A 561 27.26 -11.74 -30.68
C ALA A 561 26.99 -12.94 -29.76
N GLY A 562 25.89 -12.90 -28.97
CA GLY A 562 25.52 -13.94 -28.03
C GLY A 562 26.36 -13.93 -26.75
N GLU A 563 26.96 -12.80 -26.39
CA GLU A 563 27.58 -12.65 -25.06
C GLU A 563 26.49 -12.67 -23.97
N ALA A 564 26.87 -13.11 -22.77
CA ALA A 564 25.94 -13.32 -21.69
C ALA A 564 25.37 -11.99 -21.17
N PHE A 565 24.06 -11.81 -21.34
CA PHE A 565 23.32 -10.63 -20.91
C PHE A 565 21.94 -11.02 -20.35
N GLY A 566 21.44 -10.27 -19.37
CA GLY A 566 20.18 -10.58 -18.70
C GLY A 566 20.36 -11.62 -17.60
N THR A 567 19.45 -12.58 -17.51
CA THR A 567 19.56 -13.70 -16.57
C THR A 567 19.77 -15.05 -17.27
N SER A 568 20.49 -15.94 -16.58
CA SER A 568 20.55 -17.35 -16.94
C SER A 568 20.03 -18.19 -15.77
N LEU A 569 18.89 -18.83 -16.00
CA LEU A 569 18.18 -19.64 -15.03
C LEU A 569 18.46 -21.13 -15.28
N SER A 570 19.13 -21.81 -14.35
CA SER A 570 19.25 -23.27 -14.32
C SER A 570 18.36 -23.82 -13.21
N ILE A 571 17.43 -24.70 -13.56
CA ILE A 571 16.53 -25.36 -12.61
C ILE A 571 16.76 -26.88 -12.72
N GLY A 572 17.37 -27.42 -11.67
CA GLY A 572 17.72 -28.83 -11.53
C GLY A 572 16.53 -29.74 -11.27
N LYS A 573 16.80 -31.04 -11.20
CA LYS A 573 15.78 -32.11 -11.10
C LYS A 573 15.05 -32.17 -9.75
N ARG A 574 15.57 -31.47 -8.73
CA ARG A 574 15.10 -31.52 -7.34
C ARG A 574 14.69 -30.13 -6.85
N VAL A 575 14.21 -29.31 -7.77
CA VAL A 575 13.68 -27.97 -7.49
C VAL A 575 12.17 -28.04 -7.48
N SER A 576 11.57 -27.51 -6.41
CA SER A 576 10.15 -27.23 -6.29
C SER A 576 9.97 -25.77 -5.91
N ILE A 577 9.23 -25.01 -6.72
CA ILE A 577 8.80 -23.65 -6.42
C ILE A 577 7.27 -23.64 -6.44
N THR A 578 6.67 -23.49 -5.27
CA THR A 578 5.23 -23.56 -5.09
C THR A 578 4.74 -22.19 -4.66
N PHE A 579 3.88 -21.57 -5.45
CA PHE A 579 3.22 -20.33 -5.04
C PHE A 579 2.30 -20.60 -3.86
N ASP A 580 2.58 -19.94 -2.75
CA ASP A 580 1.82 -19.99 -1.52
C ASP A 580 1.52 -18.55 -1.10
N VAL A 581 0.25 -18.14 -1.22
CA VAL A 581 -0.16 -16.77 -0.93
C VAL A 581 -0.05 -16.47 0.56
N ASP A 582 -0.24 -17.45 1.43
CA ASP A 582 -0.20 -17.27 2.88
C ASP A 582 1.21 -16.88 3.33
N GLU A 583 2.22 -17.57 2.79
CA GLU A 583 3.63 -17.28 3.07
C GLU A 583 4.06 -15.89 2.55
N ILE A 584 3.36 -15.34 1.55
CA ILE A 584 3.63 -13.98 1.05
C ILE A 584 2.83 -12.94 1.83
N ASP A 585 1.57 -13.23 2.18
CA ASP A 585 0.70 -12.37 2.98
C ASP A 585 1.24 -12.16 4.40
N GLU A 586 1.94 -13.16 4.97
CA GLU A 586 2.69 -13.01 6.21
C GLU A 586 3.78 -11.90 6.14
N LEU A 587 4.21 -11.51 4.93
CA LEU A 587 5.13 -10.40 4.71
C LEU A 587 4.43 -9.05 4.63
N SER A 588 3.10 -9.00 4.46
CA SER A 588 2.34 -7.78 4.17
C SER A 588 2.59 -6.66 5.18
N GLY A 589 2.57 -6.98 6.48
CA GLY A 589 2.83 -5.99 7.53
C GLY A 589 4.25 -5.44 7.54
N LYS A 590 5.25 -6.22 7.08
CA LYS A 590 6.66 -5.81 7.09
C LYS A 590 7.06 -5.12 5.80
N LEU A 591 6.58 -5.62 4.66
CA LEU A 591 6.89 -5.09 3.33
C LEU A 591 5.86 -4.05 2.85
N GLY A 592 4.74 -3.89 3.54
CA GLY A 592 3.73 -2.90 3.21
C GLY A 592 2.84 -3.30 2.03
N PHE A 593 2.58 -4.60 1.85
CA PHE A 593 1.62 -5.11 0.86
C PHE A 593 0.18 -4.85 1.32
N GLU A 594 -0.72 -4.65 0.36
CA GLU A 594 -2.16 -4.81 0.57
C GLU A 594 -2.45 -6.31 0.58
N GLY A 595 -2.26 -6.94 1.75
CA GLY A 595 -2.52 -8.36 1.96
C GLY A 595 -3.97 -8.79 1.69
N ASP A 596 -4.29 -10.04 1.99
CA ASP A 596 -5.62 -10.62 1.74
C ASP A 596 -6.77 -9.74 2.26
N ARG A 597 -7.71 -9.41 1.37
CA ARG A 597 -8.81 -8.47 1.69
C ARG A 597 -10.09 -9.22 1.97
N VAL A 598 -10.69 -8.94 3.12
CA VAL A 598 -12.03 -9.46 3.47
C VAL A 598 -13.09 -8.47 3.00
N VAL A 599 -13.81 -8.84 1.95
CA VAL A 599 -14.88 -8.04 1.36
C VAL A 599 -16.23 -8.44 1.95
N LEU A 600 -16.93 -7.49 2.57
CA LEU A 600 -18.33 -7.69 2.97
C LEU A 600 -19.23 -7.65 1.74
N VAL A 601 -19.82 -8.80 1.38
CA VAL A 601 -20.68 -8.95 0.20
C VAL A 601 -22.10 -8.48 0.50
N ALA A 602 -22.65 -8.91 1.64
CA ALA A 602 -24.01 -8.58 2.05
C ALA A 602 -24.18 -8.70 3.56
N THR A 603 -25.05 -7.87 4.12
CA THR A 603 -25.53 -8.01 5.50
C THR A 603 -27.04 -7.83 5.55
N THR A 604 -27.72 -8.72 6.26
CA THR A 604 -29.12 -8.59 6.65
C THR A 604 -29.24 -8.62 8.17
N SER A 605 -30.29 -8.00 8.70
CA SER A 605 -30.57 -8.06 10.13
C SER A 605 -32.07 -8.22 10.39
N ALA A 606 -32.40 -8.97 11.45
CA ALA A 606 -33.75 -9.19 11.92
C ALA A 606 -33.80 -8.93 13.43
N HIS A 607 -34.91 -8.38 13.92
CA HIS A 607 -35.08 -8.09 15.33
C HIS A 607 -36.46 -8.53 15.82
N HIS A 608 -36.48 -9.24 16.94
CA HIS A 608 -37.69 -9.62 17.66
C HIS A 608 -37.62 -9.06 19.07
N THR A 609 -38.58 -8.19 19.39
CA THR A 609 -38.64 -7.56 20.70
C THR A 609 -38.96 -8.59 21.78
N ALA A 610 -38.60 -8.29 23.03
CA ALA A 610 -38.96 -9.17 24.16
C ALA A 610 -40.48 -9.41 24.29
N ALA A 611 -41.32 -8.48 23.81
CA ALA A 611 -42.76 -8.63 23.77
C ALA A 611 -43.22 -9.63 22.70
N GLU A 612 -42.63 -9.59 21.51
CA GLU A 612 -42.96 -10.47 20.39
C GLU A 612 -42.54 -11.92 20.65
N THR A 613 -41.34 -12.13 21.19
CA THR A 613 -40.84 -13.47 21.55
C THR A 613 -41.73 -14.13 22.60
N ARG A 614 -42.22 -13.37 23.60
CA ARG A 614 -43.16 -13.89 24.61
C ARG A 614 -44.57 -14.14 24.08
N ALA A 615 -44.97 -13.45 23.02
CA ALA A 615 -46.26 -13.67 22.37
C ALA A 615 -46.30 -14.98 21.54
N GLY A 616 -45.20 -15.73 21.49
CA GLY A 616 -45.14 -17.04 20.83
C GLY A 616 -45.21 -16.95 19.30
N LYS A 617 -44.88 -15.80 18.71
CA LYS A 617 -44.60 -15.74 17.27
C LYS A 617 -43.34 -16.57 17.02
N THR A 618 -43.52 -17.77 16.49
CA THR A 618 -42.41 -18.58 15.97
C THR A 618 -41.68 -17.76 14.92
N VAL A 619 -40.35 -17.83 14.99
CA VAL A 619 -39.45 -17.40 13.91
C VAL A 619 -39.92 -18.16 12.66
N ASP A 620 -40.47 -17.45 11.67
CA ASP A 620 -40.51 -18.03 10.34
C ASP A 620 -39.05 -18.04 9.88
N ASP A 621 -38.48 -19.24 9.78
CA ASP A 621 -37.21 -19.53 9.11
C ASP A 621 -37.37 -19.28 7.60
N GLY A 622 -37.75 -18.06 7.23
CA GLY A 622 -37.75 -17.59 5.86
C GLY A 622 -36.31 -17.56 5.37
N GLY A 623 -35.84 -18.72 4.91
CA GLY A 623 -34.66 -18.83 4.08
C GLY A 623 -34.83 -17.86 2.93
N TYR A 624 -34.02 -16.82 2.93
CA TYR A 624 -33.92 -15.89 1.83
C TYR A 624 -33.29 -16.63 0.64
N ASP A 625 -34.12 -17.12 -0.28
CA ASP A 625 -33.72 -17.48 -1.64
C ASP A 625 -33.81 -16.21 -2.51
N PRO A 626 -32.68 -15.62 -2.95
CA PRO A 626 -32.70 -14.43 -3.80
C PRO A 626 -33.41 -14.65 -5.15
N ASN A 627 -33.79 -15.88 -5.50
CA ASN A 627 -34.47 -16.21 -6.75
C ASN A 627 -36.01 -16.31 -6.66
N GLU A 628 -36.62 -16.17 -5.48
CA GLU A 628 -38.06 -16.47 -5.28
C GLU A 628 -38.99 -15.23 -5.25
N HIS A 629 -38.57 -14.07 -5.73
CA HIS A 629 -39.44 -12.88 -5.78
C HIS A 629 -40.00 -12.58 -7.18
N ASP A 630 -41.30 -12.28 -7.26
CA ASP A 630 -41.91 -11.67 -8.45
C ASP A 630 -41.20 -10.33 -8.72
N PRO A 631 -40.56 -10.12 -9.88
CA PRO A 631 -39.84 -8.88 -10.19
C PRO A 631 -40.73 -7.63 -10.19
N ASN A 632 -42.07 -7.77 -10.08
CA ASN A 632 -43.02 -6.68 -9.92
C ASN A 632 -43.49 -6.43 -8.48
N GLU A 633 -43.11 -7.26 -7.52
CA GLU A 633 -43.38 -7.03 -6.10
C GLU A 633 -42.75 -5.70 -5.67
N LYS A 634 -43.51 -4.89 -4.92
CA LYS A 634 -43.08 -3.56 -4.50
C LYS A 634 -42.58 -3.63 -3.06
N VAL A 635 -41.40 -3.08 -2.82
CA VAL A 635 -40.83 -2.91 -1.49
C VAL A 635 -40.66 -1.45 -1.15
N VAL A 636 -40.88 -1.13 0.12
CA VAL A 636 -40.74 0.23 0.62
C VAL A 636 -39.26 0.49 0.87
N MET A 637 -38.72 1.54 0.25
CA MET A 637 -37.36 2.03 0.49
C MET A 637 -37.40 3.48 0.97
N CYS A 638 -36.50 3.83 1.88
CA CYS A 638 -36.29 5.20 2.34
C CYS A 638 -35.15 5.85 1.55
N HIS A 639 -35.39 7.01 0.95
CA HIS A 639 -34.34 7.79 0.28
C HIS A 639 -33.66 8.76 1.24
N TRP A 640 -32.33 8.70 1.33
CA TRP A 640 -31.51 9.70 2.01
C TRP A 640 -30.80 10.56 0.97
N LYS A 641 -31.28 11.78 0.74
CA LYS A 641 -30.66 12.69 -0.23
C LYS A 641 -29.70 13.64 0.47
N GLY A 642 -28.40 13.42 0.26
CA GLY A 642 -27.33 14.36 0.63
C GLY A 642 -26.76 14.17 2.04
N LEU A 643 -25.46 14.45 2.15
CA LEU A 643 -24.56 14.47 3.32
C LEU A 643 -25.22 14.90 4.67
N PRO A 644 -24.63 14.51 5.84
CA PRO A 644 -25.32 14.28 7.13
C PRO A 644 -25.98 15.48 7.85
N PHE A 645 -26.24 16.61 7.20
CA PHE A 645 -26.81 17.80 7.85
C PHE A 645 -27.92 18.52 7.04
N ALA A 646 -28.51 17.92 6.00
CA ALA A 646 -29.64 18.53 5.29
C ALA A 646 -30.99 18.23 5.97
N SER A 647 -31.74 19.29 6.30
CA SER A 647 -33.01 19.27 7.04
C SER A 647 -34.26 19.02 6.16
N GLU A 648 -34.14 18.24 5.07
CA GLU A 648 -35.26 17.98 4.16
C GLU A 648 -36.07 16.70 4.53
N PRO A 649 -37.34 16.59 4.08
CA PRO A 649 -38.24 15.53 4.53
C PRO A 649 -37.82 14.15 4.01
N LYS A 650 -37.79 13.17 4.91
CA LYS A 650 -37.64 11.75 4.56
C LYS A 650 -38.89 11.26 3.83
N HIS A 651 -38.72 10.58 2.68
CA HIS A 651 -39.83 10.03 1.89
C HIS A 651 -39.69 8.51 1.70
N ASN A 652 -40.78 7.80 1.95
CA ASN A 652 -40.92 6.40 1.57
C ASN A 652 -41.23 6.31 0.07
N HIS A 653 -40.58 5.38 -0.61
CA HIS A 653 -40.83 5.06 -2.02
C HIS A 653 -41.19 3.58 -2.16
N ASP A 654 -42.29 3.29 -2.85
CA ASP A 654 -42.58 1.93 -3.31
C ASP A 654 -41.75 1.65 -4.56
N VAL A 655 -40.75 0.77 -4.45
CA VAL A 655 -39.82 0.41 -5.52
C VAL A 655 -40.08 -1.04 -5.92
N LYS A 656 -40.15 -1.34 -7.22
CA LYS A 656 -40.25 -2.73 -7.67
C LYS A 656 -38.95 -3.46 -7.35
N TRP A 657 -39.03 -4.73 -6.95
CA TRP A 657 -37.87 -5.53 -6.53
C TRP A 657 -36.71 -5.50 -7.53
N LYS A 658 -37.01 -5.58 -8.84
CA LYS A 658 -35.99 -5.49 -9.90
C LYS A 658 -35.21 -4.16 -9.94
N ASP A 659 -35.76 -3.10 -9.36
CA ASP A 659 -35.18 -1.76 -9.34
C ASP A 659 -34.44 -1.47 -8.01
N VAL A 660 -34.47 -2.41 -7.05
CA VAL A 660 -33.83 -2.27 -5.73
C VAL A 660 -32.31 -2.14 -5.80
N PRO A 661 -31.56 -2.95 -6.57
CA PRO A 661 -30.09 -2.82 -6.62
C PRO A 661 -29.65 -1.41 -7.09
N LYS A 662 -30.34 -0.89 -8.10
CA LYS A 662 -30.12 0.48 -8.60
C LYS A 662 -30.43 1.54 -7.54
N LYS A 663 -31.45 1.31 -6.71
CA LYS A 663 -31.89 2.26 -5.68
C LYS A 663 -31.00 2.22 -4.43
N LEU A 664 -30.42 1.07 -4.10
CA LEU A 664 -29.39 0.95 -3.07
C LEU A 664 -28.14 1.76 -3.45
N LEU A 665 -27.73 1.72 -4.72
CA LEU A 665 -26.63 2.54 -5.25
C LEU A 665 -26.93 4.07 -5.20
N ASP A 666 -28.22 4.44 -5.19
CA ASP A 666 -28.68 5.84 -5.07
C ASP A 666 -28.88 6.26 -3.58
N ASN A 667 -28.22 5.61 -2.61
CA ASN A 667 -28.34 5.83 -1.16
C ASN A 667 -29.76 5.65 -0.60
N HIS A 668 -30.51 4.67 -1.10
CA HIS A 668 -31.75 4.25 -0.46
C HIS A 668 -31.49 3.10 0.52
N THR A 669 -32.27 3.02 1.60
CA THR A 669 -32.25 1.89 2.52
C THR A 669 -33.57 1.11 2.42
N LEU A 670 -33.50 -0.22 2.48
CA LEU A 670 -34.70 -1.06 2.57
C LEU A 670 -35.46 -0.79 3.87
N GLY A 671 -36.79 -0.66 3.77
CA GLY A 671 -37.66 -0.35 4.89
C GLY A 671 -38.12 1.12 4.95
N SER A 672 -39.05 1.38 5.86
CA SER A 672 -39.65 2.71 6.08
C SER A 672 -38.66 3.69 6.70
N CYS A 673 -38.77 4.97 6.35
CA CYS A 673 -37.98 6.03 6.98
C CYS A 673 -38.26 6.14 8.49
N PRO A 674 -37.21 6.25 9.34
CA PRO A 674 -37.41 6.43 10.77
C PRO A 674 -38.05 7.79 11.08
N PRO A 675 -39.01 7.87 12.04
CA PRO A 675 -39.69 9.11 12.40
C PRO A 675 -38.68 10.18 12.83
N GLY A 676 -38.75 11.38 12.23
CA GLY A 676 -37.84 12.48 12.54
C GLY A 676 -38.07 13.04 13.95
N SER A 677 -37.00 13.25 14.70
CA SER A 677 -37.03 13.98 15.98
C SER A 677 -37.34 15.46 15.72
N GLY A 678 -38.58 15.86 15.93
CA GLY A 678 -39.00 17.26 15.83
C GLY A 678 -38.34 18.12 16.92
N GLY A 679 -37.31 18.87 16.55
CA GLY A 679 -36.69 19.90 17.38
C GLY A 679 -37.61 21.12 17.54
N SER A 680 -37.90 21.46 18.78
CA SER A 680 -38.60 22.68 19.21
C SER A 680 -37.67 23.90 19.21
N GLY A 681 -38.15 25.04 18.69
CA GLY A 681 -37.54 26.36 18.80
C GLY A 681 -37.50 27.05 17.43
N GLY A 682 -37.82 28.32 17.24
CA GLY A 682 -38.09 29.44 18.12
C GLY A 682 -38.25 30.67 17.21
N SER A 683 -39.00 31.65 17.68
CA SER A 683 -39.45 32.88 17.02
C SER A 683 -38.37 33.84 16.49
N GLY A 684 -38.70 34.55 15.40
CA GLY A 684 -38.07 35.78 14.89
C GLY A 684 -37.91 35.71 13.37
N GLY A 685 -38.33 36.64 12.50
CA GLY A 685 -38.67 38.03 12.62
C GLY A 685 -38.13 38.76 11.37
N SER A 686 -39.02 39.23 10.49
CA SER A 686 -38.89 40.34 9.51
C SER A 686 -37.84 40.35 8.37
N GLY A 687 -38.34 40.70 7.17
CA GLY A 687 -37.61 41.31 6.03
C GLY A 687 -37.66 40.42 4.76
N GLY A 688 -38.26 40.75 3.62
CA GLY A 688 -38.58 42.04 3.02
C GLY A 688 -37.65 42.31 1.82
N SER A 689 -38.23 42.53 0.62
CA SER A 689 -37.63 42.77 -0.72
C SER A 689 -37.09 41.53 -1.46
N GLY A 690 -37.36 41.23 -2.74
CA GLY A 690 -37.84 42.04 -3.87
C GLY A 690 -36.77 42.05 -4.97
N GLY A 691 -37.00 41.44 -6.14
CA GLY A 691 -36.11 41.63 -7.30
C GLY A 691 -36.01 40.47 -8.30
N SER A 692 -36.80 40.61 -9.36
CA SER A 692 -36.73 39.99 -10.69
C SER A 692 -35.35 39.93 -11.39
N GLY A 693 -35.14 38.93 -12.24
CA GLY A 693 -34.77 39.17 -13.65
C GLY A 693 -33.60 38.39 -14.27
N GLY A 694 -33.88 37.67 -15.37
CA GLY A 694 -32.98 37.33 -16.50
C GLY A 694 -32.34 35.93 -16.43
N SER A 695 -32.62 34.92 -17.26
CA SER A 695 -32.68 34.74 -18.73
C SER A 695 -31.32 34.57 -19.45
N GLY A 696 -31.14 33.40 -20.08
CA GLY A 696 -30.17 33.11 -21.16
C GLY A 696 -28.79 32.66 -20.66
N GLY A 697 -28.13 31.64 -21.20
CA GLY A 697 -28.32 30.86 -22.40
C GLY A 697 -27.16 29.86 -22.49
N SER A 698 -27.43 28.74 -23.16
CA SER A 698 -26.54 27.64 -23.46
C SER A 698 -25.41 28.00 -24.43
N SER A 699 -24.19 27.61 -24.08
CA SER A 699 -23.14 27.03 -24.95
C SER A 699 -22.02 26.50 -24.08
#